data_AF-A0A7W7CEG9-F1
#
_entry.id   AF-A0A7W7CEG9-F1
#
_cell.length_a   1.000
_cell.length_b   1.000
_cell.length_c   1.000
_cell.angle_alpha   90.00
_cell.angle_beta   90.00
_cell.angle_gamma   90.00
#
_symmetry.space_group_name_H-M   'P 1'
#
loop_
_entity.id
_entity.type
_entity.pdbx_description
1 polymer ?
#
loop_
_entity_poly.entity_id
_entity_poly.type
_entity_poly.pdbx_seq_one_letter_code
_entity_poly.pdbx_strand_id
1 'polypeptide(L)'
;MSTSEPTLPGFTLLTDPDVLEHQSGPDTAWTITNAAEAMPGVLTPLGASFWLPVCEIGLRSAFHDLGVLSAGQVRLPEQVDERISGVFAGRYAANLDVLRRMADLTPGTSGDAMERQLFGTARPGIPRANGLRRLPFVLTKAPTTVARFPRRLAALSRHIHQWWRTAVTTDLDLPGRPEQALVEASRVTAHALRAHMISAMVGPALFDRLRDLTTKAGLPGLELHLLAGDGDLEEARLVEQLRAVAHGRLPLDPVLATYGFHGPGAGEISAHSWREDPTPLHRMIETYRTAPPPVSRTDRSAAEAELFAALPRRSRSGARLVLRLARTFNPLREISKANFLKAVDAARHAARARGRELVRAGVLGDPEEVFQLTVAEIVEQVPADVAATVKSRRAQRRRLRTVRLPERWTGPAQPIPLAVASTEDIRELRGQAGAGGLAEGRARVVLDAGESDLVEPGEVLVCATTDPSWAPALGIAGAVVIDVGSPMSHGAIIARELGVPCVIGTGTGTVVLRSGDWLRVDGAAGIVTVRHRATTEPEPATAEPNAAAAAQPSSATAGPPHTAAQPSSPSPSAYTSEPTPAPAIPGNNPLLADLPLLRLLMLKGRCPATDLPHLIPNAETSLPRILTQGWALQRSGALRLTAAGRQHTAALLTEERTHLASPLLPQLYHCFSALNDNLKSIMTTWQSGDTSALPQLLDLHDQALPLAQTIAAEAPRLSCYAPRLSHAADKLRAGDLDWLAKPTIDSYHTVWFELHDDLMSLLGLTRLAEAKAGRA
;
A
#
# COMPACT_ATOMS: atom_id res chain seq x y z
N MET A 1 24.68 -13.08 -30.29
CA MET A 1 23.28 -13.15 -30.76
C MET A 1 23.08 -14.37 -31.67
N SER A 2 22.21 -15.31 -31.30
CA SER A 2 21.41 -16.08 -32.27
C SER A 2 20.03 -15.41 -32.27
N THR A 3 19.62 -14.96 -33.45
CA THR A 3 18.66 -13.88 -33.74
C THR A 3 17.23 -14.38 -33.91
N SER A 4 16.66 -15.06 -32.91
CA SER A 4 15.31 -15.65 -33.06
C SER A 4 14.38 -15.49 -31.85
N GLU A 5 14.54 -14.43 -31.07
CA GLU A 5 13.41 -13.87 -30.31
C GLU A 5 12.94 -12.57 -30.94
N PRO A 6 11.62 -12.40 -31.16
CA PRO A 6 11.10 -11.23 -31.85
C PRO A 6 11.44 -9.99 -31.03
N THR A 7 12.03 -9.00 -31.70
CA THR A 7 12.03 -7.61 -31.23
C THR A 7 10.64 -7.29 -30.69
N LEU A 8 10.55 -6.81 -29.44
CA LEU A 8 9.27 -6.42 -28.87
C LEU A 8 8.65 -5.34 -29.76
N PRO A 9 7.56 -5.63 -30.49
CA PRO A 9 6.99 -4.68 -31.42
C PRO A 9 6.53 -3.44 -30.65
N GLY A 10 6.86 -2.25 -31.14
CA GLY A 10 6.43 -0.99 -30.53
C GLY A 10 7.28 -0.49 -29.36
N PHE A 11 8.43 -1.10 -29.06
CA PHE A 11 9.38 -0.53 -28.09
C PHE A 11 10.08 0.71 -28.67
N THR A 12 9.84 1.86 -28.05
CA THR A 12 10.44 3.16 -28.40
C THR A 12 11.02 3.81 -27.15
N LEU A 13 12.13 4.53 -27.30
CA LEU A 13 12.68 5.33 -26.21
C LEU A 13 11.77 6.53 -25.93
N LEU A 14 11.72 6.96 -24.67
CA LEU A 14 11.01 8.17 -24.28
C LEU A 14 11.94 9.37 -24.45
N THR A 15 11.54 10.34 -25.27
CA THR A 15 12.32 11.55 -25.58
C THR A 15 11.90 12.77 -24.77
N ASP A 16 10.90 12.63 -23.89
CA ASP A 16 10.45 13.69 -22.98
C ASP A 16 11.61 14.07 -22.03
N PRO A 17 12.02 15.34 -21.95
CA PRO A 17 13.07 15.77 -21.04
C PRO A 17 12.61 15.94 -19.58
N ASP A 18 11.30 16.03 -19.30
CA ASP A 18 10.72 16.20 -17.94
C ASP A 18 10.05 14.92 -17.42
N VAL A 19 10.81 13.83 -17.43
CA VAL A 19 10.34 12.49 -17.05
C VAL A 19 10.04 12.32 -15.54
N LEU A 20 10.31 13.32 -14.71
CA LEU A 20 10.13 13.22 -13.25
C LEU A 20 8.80 13.83 -12.77
N GLU A 21 8.14 14.65 -13.59
CA GLU A 21 6.91 15.36 -13.22
C GLU A 21 5.88 15.33 -14.36
N HIS A 22 5.28 14.17 -14.61
CA HIS A 22 4.17 14.09 -15.55
C HIS A 22 2.92 14.81 -15.04
N GLN A 23 2.16 15.35 -15.98
CA GLN A 23 0.81 15.90 -15.76
C GLN A 23 -0.24 14.82 -15.99
N SER A 24 -1.32 14.85 -15.20
CA SER A 24 -2.48 13.97 -15.39
C SER A 24 -3.75 14.78 -15.56
N GLY A 25 -4.64 14.31 -16.44
CA GLY A 25 -6.00 14.81 -16.58
C GLY A 25 -6.83 14.64 -15.31
N PRO A 26 -7.92 15.42 -15.15
CA PRO A 26 -8.65 15.57 -13.89
C PRO A 26 -9.34 14.29 -13.38
N ASP A 27 -9.61 13.34 -14.27
CA ASP A 27 -10.41 12.15 -13.96
C ASP A 27 -9.60 10.85 -13.86
N THR A 28 -8.29 10.89 -14.14
CA THR A 28 -7.45 9.68 -14.12
C THR A 28 -7.02 9.35 -12.71
N ALA A 29 -7.21 8.10 -12.29
CA ALA A 29 -6.76 7.62 -11.00
C ALA A 29 -5.38 6.96 -11.05
N TRP A 30 -4.57 7.25 -10.03
CA TRP A 30 -3.19 6.78 -9.90
C TRP A 30 -2.92 6.19 -8.53
N THR A 31 -1.89 5.35 -8.45
CA THR A 31 -1.43 4.76 -7.19
C THR A 31 0.09 4.56 -7.19
N ILE A 32 0.71 4.79 -6.03
CA ILE A 32 2.11 4.41 -5.75
C ILE A 32 2.21 3.07 -5.00
N THR A 33 1.07 2.47 -4.65
CA THR A 33 1.00 1.19 -3.93
C THR A 33 1.58 0.09 -4.80
N ASN A 34 2.46 -0.76 -4.25
CA ASN A 34 3.28 -1.78 -4.93
C ASN A 34 4.33 -1.24 -5.92
N ALA A 35 4.06 -0.12 -6.60
CA ALA A 35 5.04 0.57 -7.44
C ALA A 35 6.31 0.94 -6.65
N ALA A 36 6.15 1.41 -5.41
CA ALA A 36 7.25 1.74 -4.51
C ALA A 36 8.10 0.53 -4.07
N GLU A 37 7.58 -0.70 -4.12
CA GLU A 37 8.36 -1.92 -3.83
C GLU A 37 9.34 -2.22 -4.97
N ALA A 38 8.91 -2.01 -6.21
CA ALA A 38 9.73 -2.28 -7.39
C ALA A 38 10.72 -1.14 -7.69
N MET A 39 10.28 0.11 -7.48
CA MET A 39 11.02 1.33 -7.80
C MET A 39 10.92 2.31 -6.61
N PRO A 40 11.69 2.07 -5.53
CA PRO A 40 11.59 2.86 -4.32
C PRO A 40 12.18 4.27 -4.48
N GLY A 41 11.61 5.23 -3.75
CA GLY A 41 12.15 6.58 -3.62
C GLY A 41 11.89 7.51 -4.81
N VAL A 42 12.76 8.51 -4.95
CA VAL A 42 12.71 9.50 -6.04
C VAL A 42 13.66 9.05 -7.14
N LEU A 43 13.11 8.70 -8.31
CA LEU A 43 13.86 8.20 -9.44
C LEU A 43 14.86 9.22 -9.99
N THR A 44 15.92 8.73 -10.62
CA THR A 44 16.73 9.54 -11.53
C THR A 44 16.05 9.73 -12.89
N PRO A 45 16.39 10.76 -13.67
CA PRO A 45 15.94 10.91 -15.05
C PRO A 45 16.22 9.67 -15.91
N LEU A 46 17.40 9.05 -15.73
CA LEU A 46 17.75 7.79 -16.39
C LEU A 46 16.80 6.67 -15.95
N GLY A 47 16.61 6.51 -14.64
CA GLY A 47 15.70 5.51 -14.08
C GLY A 47 14.26 5.65 -14.60
N ALA A 48 13.70 6.86 -14.58
CA ALA A 48 12.36 7.12 -15.07
C ALA A 48 12.21 6.84 -16.57
N SER A 49 13.10 7.37 -17.40
CA SER A 49 13.08 7.15 -18.86
C SER A 49 13.38 5.71 -19.27
N PHE A 50 14.08 4.94 -18.43
CA PHE A 50 14.28 3.50 -18.60
C PHE A 50 13.00 2.71 -18.28
N TRP A 51 12.43 2.90 -17.08
CA TRP A 51 11.32 2.06 -16.61
C TRP A 51 10.00 2.30 -17.32
N LEU A 52 9.68 3.54 -17.68
CA LEU A 52 8.40 3.89 -18.33
C LEU A 52 8.12 3.06 -19.60
N PRO A 53 8.98 3.08 -20.65
CA PRO A 53 8.74 2.27 -21.85
C PRO A 53 8.86 0.77 -21.58
N VAL A 54 9.78 0.37 -20.71
CA VAL A 54 10.04 -1.04 -20.36
C VAL A 54 8.83 -1.70 -19.68
N CYS A 55 8.25 -1.04 -18.68
CA CYS A 55 7.04 -1.50 -18.02
C CYS A 55 5.83 -1.48 -18.94
N GLU A 56 5.65 -0.41 -19.73
CA GLU A 56 4.51 -0.27 -20.63
C GLU A 56 4.46 -1.44 -21.64
N ILE A 57 5.58 -1.70 -22.32
CA ILE A 57 5.67 -2.74 -23.33
C ILE A 57 5.64 -4.13 -22.70
N GLY A 58 6.34 -4.33 -21.57
CA GLY A 58 6.35 -5.59 -20.84
C GLY A 58 4.94 -6.03 -20.42
N LEU A 59 4.19 -5.16 -19.74
CA LEU A 59 2.82 -5.47 -19.31
C LEU A 59 1.87 -5.68 -20.48
N ARG A 60 1.85 -4.76 -21.47
CA ARG A 60 0.95 -4.89 -22.62
C ARG A 60 1.20 -6.17 -23.41
N SER A 61 2.46 -6.57 -23.55
CA SER A 61 2.84 -7.83 -24.19
C SER A 61 2.31 -9.04 -23.44
N ALA A 62 2.35 -9.03 -22.10
CA ALA A 62 1.79 -10.12 -21.29
C ALA A 62 0.27 -10.23 -21.47
N PHE A 63 -0.45 -9.11 -21.44
CA PHE A 63 -1.89 -9.11 -21.72
C PHE A 63 -2.22 -9.50 -23.17
N HIS A 64 -1.35 -9.20 -24.13
CA HIS A 64 -1.48 -9.69 -25.51
C HIS A 64 -1.33 -11.22 -25.61
N ASP A 65 -0.37 -11.80 -24.89
CA ASP A 65 -0.16 -13.25 -24.83
C ASP A 65 -1.33 -14.00 -24.21
N LEU A 66 -2.02 -13.37 -23.28
CA LEU A 66 -3.26 -13.88 -22.69
C LEU A 66 -4.48 -13.66 -23.59
N GLY A 67 -4.33 -12.95 -24.71
CA GLY A 67 -5.42 -12.64 -25.65
C GLY A 67 -6.27 -11.42 -25.27
N VAL A 68 -5.96 -10.77 -24.15
CA VAL A 68 -6.69 -9.60 -23.63
C VAL A 68 -6.53 -8.40 -24.56
N LEU A 69 -5.29 -8.10 -24.98
CA LEU A 69 -4.98 -6.99 -25.89
C LEU A 69 -4.69 -7.46 -27.32
N SER A 70 -5.02 -6.65 -28.32
CA SER A 70 -4.61 -6.85 -29.71
C SER A 70 -3.14 -6.46 -29.92
N ALA A 71 -2.54 -6.88 -31.03
CA ALA A 71 -1.13 -6.57 -31.30
C ALA A 71 -0.90 -5.06 -31.44
N GLY A 72 -1.81 -4.32 -32.06
CA GLY A 72 -1.71 -2.86 -32.20
C GLY A 72 -1.88 -2.08 -30.90
N GLN A 73 -2.34 -2.73 -29.82
CA GLN A 73 -2.42 -2.13 -28.48
C GLN A 73 -1.12 -2.28 -27.68
N VAL A 74 -0.15 -3.06 -28.17
CA VAL A 74 1.19 -3.20 -27.57
C VAL A 74 2.07 -2.07 -28.12
N ARG A 75 1.95 -0.90 -27.52
CA ARG A 75 2.70 0.33 -27.85
C ARG A 75 2.81 1.20 -26.61
N LEU A 76 3.73 2.16 -26.62
CA LEU A 76 3.78 3.25 -25.65
C LEU A 76 2.81 4.37 -26.08
N PRO A 77 1.74 4.66 -25.32
CA PRO A 77 0.86 5.80 -25.62
C PRO A 77 1.57 7.14 -25.43
N GLU A 78 1.25 8.12 -26.28
CA GLU A 78 1.77 9.49 -26.16
C GLU A 78 1.21 10.18 -24.91
N GLN A 79 -0.10 10.07 -24.66
CA GLN A 79 -0.74 10.67 -23.50
C GLN A 79 -0.50 9.86 -22.23
N VAL A 80 -0.02 10.51 -21.17
CA VAL A 80 0.26 9.87 -19.87
C VAL A 80 -0.97 9.16 -19.29
N ASP A 81 -2.16 9.75 -19.43
CA ASP A 81 -3.42 9.18 -18.94
C ASP A 81 -3.82 7.86 -19.63
N GLU A 82 -3.24 7.55 -20.80
CA GLU A 82 -3.45 6.28 -21.50
C GLU A 82 -2.37 5.23 -21.17
N ARG A 83 -1.25 5.64 -20.57
CA ARG A 83 -0.15 4.77 -20.16
C ARG A 83 -0.54 3.96 -18.93
N ILE A 84 0.01 2.77 -18.78
CA ILE A 84 -0.11 1.95 -17.57
C ILE A 84 0.62 2.61 -16.40
N SER A 85 1.63 3.45 -16.68
CA SER A 85 2.43 4.10 -15.66
C SER A 85 2.84 5.52 -16.00
N GLY A 86 3.14 6.29 -14.96
CA GLY A 86 3.65 7.65 -15.01
C GLY A 86 4.58 7.92 -13.83
N VAL A 87 5.28 9.06 -13.86
CA VAL A 87 6.12 9.51 -12.76
C VAL A 87 5.58 10.83 -12.25
N PHE A 88 5.29 10.90 -10.96
CA PHE A 88 4.73 12.09 -10.31
C PHE A 88 5.56 12.42 -9.08
N ALA A 89 5.98 13.67 -8.94
CA ALA A 89 6.90 14.08 -7.89
C ALA A 89 8.12 13.13 -7.77
N GLY A 90 8.64 12.69 -8.91
CA GLY A 90 9.76 11.76 -9.05
C GLY A 90 9.50 10.32 -8.61
N ARG A 91 8.25 9.94 -8.32
CA ARG A 91 7.85 8.58 -7.91
C ARG A 91 7.11 7.88 -9.01
N TYR A 92 7.43 6.60 -9.22
CA TYR A 92 6.71 5.76 -10.15
C TYR A 92 5.28 5.50 -9.65
N ALA A 93 4.30 5.67 -10.52
CA ALA A 93 2.89 5.46 -10.21
C ALA A 93 2.22 4.64 -11.31
N ALA A 94 1.32 3.75 -10.91
CA ALA A 94 0.50 2.98 -11.82
C ALA A 94 -0.86 3.65 -12.06
N ASN A 95 -1.31 3.63 -13.31
CA ASN A 95 -2.61 4.12 -13.73
C ASN A 95 -3.68 3.09 -13.35
N LEU A 96 -4.47 3.43 -12.34
CA LEU A 96 -5.44 2.52 -11.77
C LEU A 96 -6.57 2.21 -12.76
N ASP A 97 -6.96 3.16 -13.60
CA ASP A 97 -8.05 2.98 -14.56
C ASP A 97 -7.65 2.08 -15.73
N VAL A 98 -6.41 2.22 -16.23
CA VAL A 98 -5.85 1.32 -17.24
C VAL A 98 -5.75 -0.10 -16.68
N LEU A 99 -5.17 -0.26 -15.49
CA LEU A 99 -5.05 -1.57 -14.85
C LEU A 99 -6.43 -2.21 -14.59
N ARG A 100 -7.40 -1.41 -14.13
CA ARG A 100 -8.78 -1.84 -13.90
C ARG A 100 -9.42 -2.38 -15.18
N ARG A 101 -9.29 -1.65 -16.30
CA ARG A 101 -9.78 -2.09 -17.61
C ARG A 101 -9.13 -3.40 -18.04
N MET A 102 -7.83 -3.58 -17.84
CA MET A 102 -7.15 -4.84 -18.18
C MET A 102 -7.61 -6.01 -17.30
N ALA A 103 -7.81 -5.77 -16.00
CA ALA A 103 -8.36 -6.76 -15.08
C ALA A 103 -9.80 -7.16 -15.45
N ASP A 104 -10.66 -6.20 -15.81
CA ASP A 104 -12.04 -6.46 -16.22
C ASP A 104 -12.16 -7.40 -17.43
N LEU A 105 -11.20 -7.30 -18.35
CA LEU A 105 -11.09 -8.12 -19.56
C LEU A 105 -10.45 -9.50 -19.30
N THR A 106 -9.95 -9.76 -18.09
CA THR A 106 -9.29 -11.02 -17.72
C THR A 106 -10.29 -11.97 -17.04
N PRO A 107 -10.52 -13.19 -17.55
CA PRO A 107 -11.42 -14.16 -16.94
C PRO A 107 -11.01 -14.52 -15.52
N GLY A 108 -12.00 -14.61 -14.62
CA GLY A 108 -11.78 -14.99 -13.22
C GLY A 108 -11.39 -13.84 -12.30
N THR A 109 -11.20 -12.62 -12.82
CA THR A 109 -10.98 -11.41 -12.02
C THR A 109 -11.86 -10.25 -12.52
N SER A 110 -11.78 -9.12 -11.83
CA SER A 110 -12.38 -7.85 -12.22
C SER A 110 -11.55 -6.70 -11.68
N GLY A 111 -11.77 -5.51 -12.22
CA GLY A 111 -11.24 -4.27 -11.69
C GLY A 111 -11.54 -4.07 -10.21
N ASP A 112 -12.76 -4.41 -9.76
CA ASP A 112 -13.14 -4.34 -8.35
C ASP A 112 -12.40 -5.36 -7.49
N ALA A 113 -12.15 -6.57 -8.01
CA ALA A 113 -11.38 -7.57 -7.29
C ALA A 113 -9.92 -7.13 -7.14
N MET A 114 -9.33 -6.59 -8.21
CA MET A 114 -7.98 -6.01 -8.21
C MET A 114 -7.85 -4.86 -7.23
N GLU A 115 -8.76 -3.88 -7.25
CA GLU A 115 -8.73 -2.75 -6.31
C GLU A 115 -8.92 -3.19 -4.85
N ARG A 116 -9.83 -4.14 -4.58
CA ARG A 116 -9.98 -4.71 -3.24
C ARG A 116 -8.72 -5.43 -2.76
N GLN A 117 -8.01 -6.11 -3.65
CA GLN A 117 -6.75 -6.76 -3.32
C GLN A 117 -5.66 -5.73 -2.98
N LEU A 118 -5.64 -4.59 -3.67
CA LEU A 118 -4.63 -3.54 -3.46
C LEU A 118 -4.93 -2.64 -2.24
N PHE A 119 -6.20 -2.28 -2.03
CA PHE A 119 -6.59 -1.23 -1.07
C PHE A 119 -7.63 -1.68 -0.04
N GLY A 120 -8.01 -2.96 -0.03
CA GLY A 120 -9.12 -3.50 0.79
C GLY A 120 -10.51 -3.07 0.32
N THR A 121 -10.62 -2.05 -0.54
CA THR A 121 -11.87 -1.48 -1.05
C THR A 121 -11.76 -1.18 -2.54
N ALA A 122 -12.87 -1.27 -3.27
CA ALA A 122 -12.97 -0.84 -4.67
C ALA A 122 -13.74 0.48 -4.77
N ARG A 123 -13.37 1.32 -5.74
CA ARG A 123 -14.10 2.56 -6.03
C ARG A 123 -15.54 2.26 -6.51
N PRO A 124 -16.58 2.85 -5.89
CA PRO A 124 -17.96 2.57 -6.26
C PRO A 124 -18.33 3.21 -7.61
N GLY A 125 -19.23 2.55 -8.34
CA GLY A 125 -19.87 3.14 -9.53
C GLY A 125 -19.04 3.17 -10.82
N ILE A 126 -17.85 2.53 -10.85
CA ILE A 126 -17.07 2.42 -12.09
C ILE A 126 -17.56 1.21 -12.89
N PRO A 127 -18.14 1.40 -14.09
CA PRO A 127 -18.67 0.30 -14.89
C PRO A 127 -17.55 -0.66 -15.32
N ARG A 128 -17.88 -1.96 -15.34
CA ARG A 128 -16.97 -3.01 -15.81
C ARG A 128 -16.71 -2.85 -17.31
N ALA A 129 -15.45 -2.89 -17.74
CA ALA A 129 -15.15 -2.93 -19.17
C ALA A 129 -15.70 -4.22 -19.82
N ASN A 130 -16.45 -4.07 -20.92
CA ASN A 130 -17.05 -5.21 -21.62
C ASN A 130 -16.00 -6.00 -22.44
N GLY A 131 -15.67 -7.21 -21.98
CA GLY A 131 -14.69 -8.09 -22.63
C GLY A 131 -15.23 -9.08 -23.66
N LEU A 132 -16.53 -9.07 -23.97
CA LEU A 132 -17.17 -10.08 -24.82
C LEU A 132 -16.50 -10.24 -26.20
N ARG A 133 -15.99 -9.15 -26.79
CA ARG A 133 -15.31 -9.19 -28.10
C ARG A 133 -13.95 -9.92 -28.07
N ARG A 134 -13.25 -9.89 -26.93
CA ARG A 134 -11.93 -10.53 -26.78
C ARG A 134 -12.01 -11.89 -26.09
N LEU A 135 -13.15 -12.22 -25.49
CA LEU A 135 -13.36 -13.48 -24.77
C LEU A 135 -12.97 -14.74 -25.57
N PRO A 136 -13.28 -14.88 -26.88
CA PRO A 136 -12.82 -16.04 -27.66
C PRO A 136 -11.29 -16.14 -27.76
N PHE A 137 -10.61 -14.99 -27.87
CA PHE A 137 -9.15 -14.94 -27.90
C PHE A 137 -8.54 -15.29 -26.55
N VAL A 138 -9.17 -14.84 -25.45
CA VAL A 138 -8.68 -15.16 -24.10
C VAL A 138 -8.88 -16.63 -23.77
N LEU A 139 -10.06 -17.19 -24.07
CA LEU A 139 -10.37 -18.60 -23.84
C LEU A 139 -9.46 -19.55 -24.64
N THR A 140 -8.93 -19.10 -25.78
CA THR A 140 -7.99 -19.89 -26.60
C THR A 140 -6.53 -19.67 -26.20
N LYS A 141 -6.11 -18.41 -25.99
CA LYS A 141 -4.70 -18.09 -25.71
C LYS A 141 -4.31 -18.31 -24.25
N ALA A 142 -5.10 -17.88 -23.27
CA ALA A 142 -4.70 -17.91 -21.86
C ALA A 142 -4.35 -19.33 -21.36
N PRO A 143 -5.15 -20.40 -21.61
CA PRO A 143 -4.81 -21.73 -21.14
C PRO A 143 -3.50 -22.26 -21.74
N THR A 144 -3.26 -22.01 -23.03
CA THR A 144 -2.05 -22.46 -23.72
C THR A 144 -0.81 -21.68 -23.25
N THR A 145 -0.94 -20.37 -23.03
CA THR A 145 0.11 -19.51 -22.47
C THR A 145 0.49 -19.98 -21.06
N VAL A 146 -0.48 -20.15 -20.16
CA VAL A 146 -0.24 -20.59 -18.77
C VAL A 146 0.36 -22.00 -18.74
N ALA A 147 -0.14 -22.95 -19.53
CA ALA A 147 0.37 -24.32 -19.54
C ALA A 147 1.83 -24.42 -20.06
N ARG A 148 2.21 -23.56 -21.02
CA ARG A 148 3.57 -23.53 -21.59
C ARG A 148 4.53 -22.64 -20.80
N PHE A 149 4.01 -21.79 -19.90
CA PHE A 149 4.78 -20.77 -19.19
C PHE A 149 5.98 -21.32 -18.41
N PRO A 150 5.89 -22.40 -17.60
CA PRO A 150 7.04 -22.90 -16.85
C PRO A 150 8.24 -23.27 -17.74
N ARG A 151 7.98 -23.95 -18.87
CA ARG A 151 9.02 -24.33 -19.84
C ARG A 151 9.63 -23.12 -20.53
N ARG A 152 8.79 -22.15 -20.92
CA ARG A 152 9.24 -20.90 -21.56
C ARG A 152 10.07 -20.06 -20.60
N LEU A 153 9.63 -19.91 -19.35
CA LEU A 153 10.37 -19.18 -18.34
C LEU A 153 11.70 -19.86 -18.03
N ALA A 154 11.76 -21.20 -17.94
CA ALA A 154 13.03 -21.91 -17.74
C ALA A 154 14.03 -21.71 -18.89
N ALA A 155 13.56 -21.66 -20.14
CA ALA A 155 14.41 -21.33 -21.29
C ALA A 155 14.89 -19.88 -21.25
N LEU A 156 13.96 -18.94 -21.00
CA LEU A 156 14.26 -17.52 -20.89
C LEU A 156 15.24 -17.22 -19.75
N SER A 157 15.06 -17.84 -18.58
CA SER A 157 15.92 -17.63 -17.40
C SER A 157 17.36 -18.07 -17.68
N ARG A 158 17.54 -19.22 -18.34
CA ARG A 158 18.88 -19.69 -18.77
C ARG A 158 19.51 -18.70 -19.75
N HIS A 159 18.73 -18.22 -20.72
CA HIS A 159 19.20 -17.24 -21.69
C HIS A 159 19.62 -15.92 -21.03
N ILE A 160 18.75 -15.31 -20.22
CA ILE A 160 19.02 -14.07 -19.50
C ILE A 160 20.21 -14.23 -18.58
N HIS A 161 20.34 -15.34 -17.86
CA HIS A 161 21.50 -15.57 -16.99
C HIS A 161 22.81 -15.61 -17.78
N GLN A 162 22.86 -16.35 -18.90
CA GLN A 162 24.06 -16.40 -19.75
C GLN A 162 24.37 -15.04 -20.39
N TRP A 163 23.34 -14.36 -20.89
CA TRP A 163 23.46 -13.03 -21.47
C TRP A 163 23.98 -12.03 -20.44
N TRP A 164 23.38 -11.97 -19.24
CA TRP A 164 23.76 -11.05 -18.17
C TRP A 164 25.23 -11.21 -17.78
N ARG A 165 25.70 -12.46 -17.57
CA ARG A 165 27.11 -12.74 -17.27
C ARG A 165 28.05 -12.17 -18.32
N THR A 166 27.66 -12.23 -19.59
CA THR A 166 28.44 -11.67 -20.70
C THR A 166 28.33 -10.14 -20.67
N ALA A 167 27.12 -9.60 -20.51
CA ALA A 167 26.86 -8.16 -20.57
C ALA A 167 27.62 -7.36 -19.49
N VAL A 168 27.75 -7.91 -18.28
CA VAL A 168 28.44 -7.23 -17.15
C VAL A 168 29.94 -7.47 -17.07
N THR A 169 30.48 -8.33 -17.93
CA THR A 169 31.94 -8.61 -18.03
C THR A 169 32.54 -8.15 -19.34
N THR A 170 31.71 -7.82 -20.34
CA THR A 170 32.15 -7.31 -21.63
C THR A 170 32.76 -5.93 -21.44
N ASP A 171 33.94 -5.72 -22.04
CA ASP A 171 34.53 -4.41 -22.09
C ASP A 171 33.74 -3.48 -23.03
N LEU A 172 33.20 -2.41 -22.43
CA LEU A 172 32.41 -1.38 -23.07
C LEU A 172 33.22 -0.10 -23.39
N ASP A 173 34.55 -0.14 -23.34
CA ASP A 173 35.40 1.04 -23.55
C ASP A 173 35.42 1.59 -24.99
N LEU A 174 34.86 0.87 -25.98
CA LEU A 174 34.75 1.37 -27.36
C LEU A 174 33.53 2.30 -27.56
N PRO A 175 33.66 3.39 -28.35
CA PRO A 175 32.55 4.30 -28.63
C PRO A 175 31.33 3.60 -29.20
N GLY A 176 30.14 3.97 -28.73
CA GLY A 176 28.85 3.42 -29.18
C GLY A 176 28.48 2.07 -28.55
N ARG A 177 29.40 1.36 -27.90
CA ARG A 177 29.10 0.10 -27.22
C ARG A 177 28.25 0.29 -25.95
N PRO A 178 28.53 1.26 -25.07
CA PRO A 178 27.69 1.49 -23.89
C PRO A 178 26.23 1.78 -24.26
N GLU A 179 25.99 2.57 -25.30
CA GLU A 179 24.65 2.94 -25.77
C GLU A 179 23.90 1.72 -26.32
N GLN A 180 24.57 0.91 -27.14
CA GLN A 180 24.01 -0.35 -27.66
C GLN A 180 23.66 -1.31 -26.51
N ALA A 181 24.56 -1.45 -25.53
CA ALA A 181 24.34 -2.28 -24.36
C ALA A 181 23.15 -1.79 -23.51
N LEU A 182 23.00 -0.46 -23.34
CA LEU A 182 21.88 0.13 -22.60
C LEU A 182 20.53 -0.11 -23.31
N VAL A 183 20.48 0.04 -24.64
CA VAL A 183 19.28 -0.26 -25.44
C VAL A 183 18.95 -1.76 -25.39
N GLU A 184 19.96 -2.62 -25.51
CA GLU A 184 19.78 -4.07 -25.39
C GLU A 184 19.25 -4.46 -24.00
N ALA A 185 19.85 -3.94 -22.94
CA ALA A 185 19.40 -4.17 -21.57
C ALA A 185 17.96 -3.70 -21.34
N SER A 186 17.56 -2.56 -21.93
CA SER A 186 16.17 -2.09 -21.88
C SER A 186 15.20 -3.09 -22.54
N ARG A 187 15.55 -3.62 -23.72
CA ARG A 187 14.74 -4.63 -24.42
C ARG A 187 14.63 -5.95 -23.66
N VAL A 188 15.76 -6.43 -23.11
CA VAL A 188 15.79 -7.65 -22.31
C VAL A 188 14.97 -7.48 -21.03
N THR A 189 15.02 -6.29 -20.40
CA THR A 189 14.21 -5.98 -19.22
C THR A 189 12.71 -6.01 -19.57
N ALA A 190 12.29 -5.42 -20.68
CA ALA A 190 10.90 -5.46 -21.12
C ALA A 190 10.43 -6.91 -21.41
N HIS A 191 11.30 -7.75 -21.96
CA HIS A 191 11.00 -9.17 -22.19
C HIS A 191 10.88 -9.94 -20.87
N ALA A 192 11.77 -9.69 -19.91
CA ALA A 192 11.73 -10.28 -18.58
C ALA A 192 10.46 -9.86 -17.82
N LEU A 193 10.07 -8.58 -17.90
CA LEU A 193 8.83 -8.06 -17.31
C LEU A 193 7.57 -8.68 -17.92
N ARG A 194 7.55 -8.93 -19.24
CA ARG A 194 6.46 -9.66 -19.89
C ARG A 194 6.24 -11.03 -19.23
N ALA A 195 7.33 -11.77 -18.98
CA ALA A 195 7.25 -13.05 -18.28
C ALA A 195 6.84 -12.89 -16.82
N HIS A 196 7.40 -11.89 -16.12
CA HIS A 196 7.08 -11.60 -14.72
C HIS A 196 5.58 -11.29 -14.53
N MET A 197 4.99 -10.51 -15.42
CA MET A 197 3.57 -10.16 -15.37
C MET A 197 2.67 -11.40 -15.51
N ILE A 198 3.00 -12.34 -16.40
CA ILE A 198 2.24 -13.60 -16.52
C ILE A 198 2.28 -14.39 -15.21
N SER A 199 3.44 -14.50 -14.55
CA SER A 199 3.52 -15.17 -13.23
C SER A 199 2.77 -14.40 -12.14
N ALA A 200 2.85 -13.06 -12.13
CA ALA A 200 2.19 -12.22 -11.14
C ALA A 200 0.67 -12.29 -11.22
N MET A 201 0.09 -12.54 -12.40
CA MET A 201 -1.36 -12.70 -12.57
C MET A 201 -1.89 -14.06 -12.08
N VAL A 202 -1.08 -15.12 -12.13
CA VAL A 202 -1.51 -16.47 -11.73
C VAL A 202 -1.52 -16.62 -10.20
N GLY A 203 -0.59 -15.97 -9.50
CA GLY A 203 -0.42 -16.07 -8.04
C GLY A 203 -1.70 -15.77 -7.25
N PRO A 204 -2.34 -14.60 -7.40
CA PRO A 204 -3.54 -14.24 -6.65
C PRO A 204 -4.70 -15.24 -6.82
N ALA A 205 -4.92 -15.73 -8.05
CA ALA A 205 -5.98 -16.70 -8.31
C ALA A 205 -5.73 -18.03 -7.60
N LEU A 206 -4.47 -18.48 -7.51
CA LEU A 206 -4.10 -19.68 -6.75
C LEU A 206 -4.22 -19.45 -5.24
N PHE A 207 -3.83 -18.27 -4.76
CA PHE A 207 -3.97 -17.87 -3.37
C PHE A 207 -5.44 -17.92 -2.92
N ASP A 208 -6.35 -17.31 -3.69
CA ASP A 208 -7.78 -17.31 -3.37
C ASP A 208 -8.35 -18.73 -3.33
N ARG A 209 -7.91 -19.62 -4.23
CA ARG A 209 -8.33 -21.02 -4.20
C ARG A 209 -7.79 -21.77 -2.98
N LEU A 210 -6.57 -21.48 -2.53
CA LEU A 210 -6.03 -22.04 -1.29
C LEU A 210 -6.79 -21.53 -0.08
N ARG A 211 -7.03 -20.22 0.01
CA ARG A 211 -7.84 -19.59 1.06
C ARG A 211 -9.25 -20.17 1.13
N ASP A 212 -9.90 -20.38 -0.01
CA ASP A 212 -11.22 -21.03 -0.06
C ASP A 212 -11.17 -22.47 0.48
N LEU A 213 -10.10 -23.22 0.19
CA LEU A 213 -9.92 -24.59 0.65
C LEU A 213 -9.68 -24.66 2.15
N THR A 214 -8.80 -23.81 2.68
CA THR A 214 -8.45 -23.76 4.11
C THR A 214 -9.63 -23.27 4.94
N THR A 215 -10.36 -22.26 4.45
CA THR A 215 -11.61 -21.78 5.07
C THR A 215 -12.67 -22.89 5.12
N LYS A 216 -12.88 -23.63 4.03
CA LYS A 216 -13.82 -24.77 4.00
C LYS A 216 -13.39 -25.95 4.89
N ALA A 217 -12.10 -26.06 5.19
CA ALA A 217 -11.56 -27.04 6.11
C ALA A 217 -11.64 -26.59 7.58
N GLY A 218 -12.10 -25.36 7.86
CA GLY A 218 -12.14 -24.79 9.21
C GLY A 218 -10.78 -24.29 9.72
N LEU A 219 -9.82 -24.06 8.82
CA LEU A 219 -8.43 -23.71 9.13
C LEU A 219 -8.01 -22.37 8.47
N PRO A 220 -8.72 -21.25 8.70
CA PRO A 220 -8.35 -19.97 8.08
C PRO A 220 -6.94 -19.54 8.50
N GLY A 221 -6.14 -19.02 7.56
CA GLY A 221 -4.75 -18.62 7.79
C GLY A 221 -3.71 -19.71 7.51
N LEU A 222 -4.13 -20.98 7.39
CA LEU A 222 -3.24 -22.07 7.00
C LEU A 222 -2.71 -21.89 5.56
N GLU A 223 -3.42 -21.15 4.70
CA GLU A 223 -3.00 -20.85 3.33
C GLU A 223 -1.66 -20.12 3.26
N LEU A 224 -1.35 -19.29 4.27
CA LEU A 224 -0.07 -18.60 4.37
C LEU A 224 1.08 -19.58 4.66
N HIS A 225 0.80 -20.63 5.45
CA HIS A 225 1.74 -21.70 5.78
C HIS A 225 1.90 -22.70 4.64
N LEU A 226 0.86 -22.91 3.84
CA LEU A 226 0.92 -23.76 2.63
C LEU A 226 1.72 -23.10 1.50
N LEU A 227 1.88 -21.78 1.54
CA LEU A 227 2.65 -20.99 0.59
C LEU A 227 4.07 -20.66 1.07
N ALA A 228 4.28 -20.59 2.38
CA ALA A 228 5.60 -20.53 3.00
C ALA A 228 6.20 -21.95 3.13
N GLY A 229 7.52 -22.09 3.17
CA GLY A 229 8.14 -23.35 3.60
C GLY A 229 8.57 -24.31 2.49
N ASP A 230 9.32 -23.83 1.49
CA ASP A 230 10.17 -24.72 0.70
C ASP A 230 11.66 -24.40 0.81
N GLY A 231 12.07 -23.25 1.35
CA GLY A 231 13.45 -22.80 1.18
C GLY A 231 13.95 -22.71 -0.26
N ASP A 232 13.02 -22.71 -1.19
CA ASP A 232 13.23 -22.49 -2.61
C ASP A 232 13.10 -21.03 -3.01
N LEU A 233 12.74 -20.14 -2.06
CA LEU A 233 12.87 -18.69 -2.25
C LEU A 233 14.34 -18.36 -2.50
N GLU A 234 14.61 -17.71 -3.63
CA GLU A 234 15.96 -17.38 -4.11
C GLU A 234 16.71 -16.54 -3.06
N GLU A 235 15.99 -15.66 -2.37
CA GLU A 235 16.46 -14.80 -1.29
C GLU A 235 16.78 -15.57 0.00
N ALA A 236 15.97 -16.56 0.38
CA ALA A 236 16.26 -17.40 1.54
C ALA A 236 17.49 -18.28 1.31
N ARG A 237 17.69 -18.74 0.06
CA ARG A 237 18.92 -19.44 -0.35
C ARG A 237 20.14 -18.53 -0.32
N LEU A 238 19.99 -17.27 -0.74
CA LEU A 238 21.04 -16.26 -0.60
C LEU A 238 21.46 -16.10 0.87
N VAL A 239 20.51 -15.95 1.80
CA VAL A 239 20.80 -15.86 3.25
C VAL A 239 21.60 -17.07 3.74
N GLU A 240 21.19 -18.28 3.37
CA GLU A 240 21.92 -19.51 3.75
C GLU A 240 23.34 -19.54 3.15
N GLN A 241 23.50 -19.14 1.89
CA GLN A 241 24.82 -19.07 1.27
C GLN A 241 25.72 -18.01 1.92
N LEU A 242 25.20 -16.84 2.27
CA LEU A 242 25.96 -15.81 2.98
C LEU A 242 26.37 -16.28 4.37
N ARG A 243 25.51 -17.01 5.08
CA ARG A 243 25.90 -17.67 6.34
C ARG A 243 26.97 -18.73 6.13
N ALA A 244 26.88 -19.54 5.07
CA ALA A 244 27.92 -20.50 4.74
C ALA A 244 29.26 -19.80 4.43
N VAL A 245 29.25 -18.67 3.73
CA VAL A 245 30.43 -17.82 3.51
C VAL A 245 30.99 -17.28 4.83
N ALA A 246 30.13 -16.73 5.70
CA ALA A 246 30.53 -16.18 7.00
C ALA A 246 31.29 -17.19 7.87
N HIS A 247 30.91 -18.47 7.79
CA HIS A 247 31.50 -19.58 8.53
C HIS A 247 32.57 -20.36 7.75
N GLY A 248 33.07 -19.82 6.63
CA GLY A 248 34.14 -20.43 5.85
C GLY A 248 33.78 -21.73 5.11
N ARG A 249 32.48 -22.04 4.95
CA ARG A 249 31.98 -23.23 4.25
C ARG A 249 31.86 -23.04 2.74
N LEU A 250 31.74 -21.80 2.27
CA LEU A 250 31.70 -21.43 0.86
C LEU A 250 32.57 -20.17 0.59
N PRO A 251 33.22 -20.06 -0.57
CA PRO A 251 33.83 -18.80 -1.00
C PRO A 251 32.77 -17.77 -1.45
N LEU A 252 33.09 -16.48 -1.37
CA LEU A 252 32.16 -15.39 -1.75
C LEU A 252 31.96 -15.25 -3.27
N ASP A 253 33.01 -15.47 -4.08
CA ASP A 253 32.97 -15.20 -5.52
C ASP A 253 31.85 -15.96 -6.27
N PRO A 254 31.59 -17.26 -6.01
CA PRO A 254 30.47 -17.96 -6.64
C PRO A 254 29.10 -17.43 -6.22
N VAL A 255 28.98 -16.92 -4.99
CA VAL A 255 27.76 -16.27 -4.49
C VAL A 255 27.55 -14.95 -5.22
N LEU A 256 28.59 -14.11 -5.34
CA LEU A 256 28.52 -12.87 -6.15
C LEU A 256 28.27 -13.14 -7.63
N ALA A 257 28.83 -14.20 -8.21
CA ALA A 257 28.57 -14.57 -9.59
C ALA A 257 27.12 -15.02 -9.85
N THR A 258 26.40 -15.39 -8.79
CA THR A 258 25.00 -15.83 -8.87
C THR A 258 24.05 -14.72 -8.47
N TYR A 259 24.34 -14.01 -7.38
CA TYR A 259 23.46 -13.05 -6.70
C TYR A 259 23.96 -11.61 -6.72
N GLY A 260 25.13 -11.35 -7.30
CA GLY A 260 25.74 -10.01 -7.32
C GLY A 260 24.95 -8.96 -8.10
N PHE A 261 23.94 -9.37 -8.89
CA PHE A 261 23.00 -8.45 -9.53
C PHE A 261 22.04 -7.77 -8.53
N HIS A 262 21.90 -8.31 -7.32
CA HIS A 262 21.19 -7.66 -6.23
C HIS A 262 22.03 -6.52 -5.64
N GLY A 263 21.36 -5.63 -4.92
CA GLY A 263 21.97 -4.56 -4.16
C GLY A 263 20.90 -3.60 -3.69
N PRO A 264 21.21 -2.72 -2.71
CA PRO A 264 20.30 -1.70 -2.23
C PRO A 264 19.61 -0.93 -3.36
N GLY A 265 18.30 -0.74 -3.27
CA GLY A 265 17.56 0.02 -4.29
C GLY A 265 17.61 -0.67 -5.66
N ALA A 266 17.33 -1.98 -5.68
CA ALA A 266 17.44 -2.83 -6.88
C ALA A 266 16.66 -2.31 -8.11
N GLY A 267 15.63 -1.48 -7.89
CA GLY A 267 14.88 -0.80 -8.94
C GLY A 267 15.55 0.45 -9.54
N GLU A 268 16.38 1.18 -8.82
CA GLU A 268 16.97 2.44 -9.33
C GLU A 268 18.25 2.16 -10.12
N ILE A 269 18.34 2.65 -11.36
CA ILE A 269 19.49 2.39 -12.23
C ILE A 269 20.77 3.06 -11.69
N SER A 270 20.65 4.16 -10.95
CA SER A 270 21.80 4.79 -10.30
C SER A 270 22.32 4.05 -9.06
N ALA A 271 21.62 3.03 -8.54
CA ALA A 271 22.11 2.32 -7.36
C ALA A 271 23.26 1.36 -7.73
N HIS A 272 24.02 0.92 -6.73
CA HIS A 272 25.10 -0.06 -6.92
C HIS A 272 24.60 -1.47 -6.61
N SER A 273 24.92 -2.43 -7.48
CA SER A 273 24.74 -3.85 -7.19
C SER A 273 25.94 -4.37 -6.39
N TRP A 274 25.80 -5.48 -5.68
CA TRP A 274 26.89 -6.10 -4.92
C TRP A 274 28.05 -6.57 -5.82
N ARG A 275 27.80 -6.78 -7.11
CA ARG A 275 28.84 -6.98 -8.12
C ARG A 275 29.69 -5.73 -8.33
N GLU A 276 29.08 -4.55 -8.28
CA GLU A 276 29.77 -3.26 -8.48
C GLU A 276 30.42 -2.76 -7.20
N ASP A 277 29.74 -2.94 -6.06
CA ASP A 277 30.25 -2.63 -4.73
C ASP A 277 29.84 -3.73 -3.72
N PRO A 278 30.75 -4.65 -3.38
CA PRO A 278 30.46 -5.72 -2.42
C PRO A 278 30.55 -5.26 -0.96
N THR A 279 30.87 -3.99 -0.68
CA THR A 279 31.07 -3.49 0.70
C THR A 279 29.89 -3.78 1.62
N PRO A 280 28.63 -3.55 1.22
CA PRO A 280 27.50 -3.85 2.10
C PRO A 280 27.39 -5.34 2.43
N LEU A 281 27.70 -6.19 1.44
CA LEU A 281 27.66 -7.64 1.60
C LEU A 281 28.75 -8.12 2.57
N HIS A 282 29.95 -7.54 2.52
CA HIS A 282 31.01 -7.84 3.47
C HIS A 282 30.61 -7.51 4.92
N ARG A 283 29.95 -6.36 5.14
CA ARG A 283 29.44 -6.00 6.47
C ARG A 283 28.40 -7.00 6.97
N MET A 284 27.45 -7.40 6.12
CA MET A 284 26.46 -8.43 6.46
C MET A 284 27.10 -9.80 6.78
N ILE A 285 28.13 -10.21 6.03
CA ILE A 285 28.86 -11.46 6.27
C ILE A 285 29.55 -11.45 7.64
N GLU A 286 30.12 -10.31 8.06
CA GLU A 286 30.69 -10.16 9.40
C GLU A 286 29.62 -10.36 10.47
N THR A 287 28.47 -9.70 10.31
CA THR A 287 27.34 -9.81 11.23
C THR A 287 26.82 -11.25 11.32
N TYR A 288 26.79 -12.00 10.21
CA TYR A 288 26.36 -13.40 10.21
C TYR A 288 27.26 -14.35 10.99
N ARG A 289 28.49 -13.97 11.33
CA ARG A 289 29.36 -14.79 12.19
C ARG A 289 28.85 -14.89 13.62
N THR A 290 28.09 -13.88 14.07
CA THR A 290 27.57 -13.80 15.44
C THR A 290 26.06 -13.92 15.50
N ALA A 291 25.37 -13.75 14.38
CA ALA A 291 23.91 -13.86 14.32
C ALA A 291 23.42 -15.30 14.61
N PRO A 292 22.41 -15.48 15.48
CA PRO A 292 21.87 -16.80 15.80
C PRO A 292 21.30 -17.48 14.55
N PRO A 293 21.30 -18.83 14.46
CA PRO A 293 20.69 -19.53 13.34
C PRO A 293 19.20 -19.19 13.25
N PRO A 294 18.60 -19.16 12.05
CA PRO A 294 17.19 -18.87 11.89
C PRO A 294 16.33 -19.85 12.70
N VAL A 295 15.25 -19.34 13.30
CA VAL A 295 14.27 -20.15 14.03
C VAL A 295 13.64 -21.14 13.04
N SER A 296 13.34 -22.35 13.53
CA SER A 296 12.82 -23.48 12.74
C SER A 296 11.82 -23.04 11.66
N ARG A 297 12.15 -23.37 10.41
CA ARG A 297 11.35 -23.04 9.24
C ARG A 297 9.97 -23.65 9.38
N THR A 298 8.95 -22.92 8.96
CA THR A 298 7.58 -23.45 8.87
C THR A 298 7.56 -24.76 8.08
N ASP A 299 7.18 -25.86 8.73
CA ASP A 299 7.06 -27.17 8.08
C ASP A 299 5.77 -27.23 7.26
N ARG A 300 5.88 -26.95 5.97
CA ARG A 300 4.76 -27.02 5.04
C ARG A 300 4.15 -28.43 4.99
N SER A 301 4.94 -29.47 5.22
CA SER A 301 4.44 -30.85 5.17
C SER A 301 3.49 -31.12 6.35
N ALA A 302 3.72 -30.51 7.51
CA ALA A 302 2.78 -30.49 8.62
C ALA A 302 1.48 -29.74 8.24
N ALA A 303 1.58 -28.54 7.63
CA ALA A 303 0.41 -27.78 7.18
C ALA A 303 -0.41 -28.53 6.12
N GLU A 304 0.24 -29.21 5.18
CA GLU A 304 -0.45 -30.05 4.19
C GLU A 304 -1.13 -31.25 4.84
N ALA A 305 -0.47 -31.92 5.79
CA ALA A 305 -1.06 -33.05 6.51
C ALA A 305 -2.31 -32.61 7.30
N GLU A 306 -2.24 -31.47 7.97
CA GLU A 306 -3.36 -30.86 8.69
C GLU A 306 -4.54 -30.55 7.77
N LEU A 307 -4.27 -29.91 6.61
CA LEU A 307 -5.29 -29.64 5.60
C LEU A 307 -5.95 -30.94 5.11
N PHE A 308 -5.17 -31.96 4.78
CA PHE A 308 -5.71 -33.22 4.27
C PHE A 308 -6.47 -34.02 5.34
N ALA A 309 -6.10 -33.89 6.61
CA ALA A 309 -6.81 -34.47 7.73
C ALA A 309 -8.21 -33.84 7.87
N ALA A 310 -8.30 -32.51 7.78
CA ALA A 310 -9.55 -31.76 7.90
C ALA A 310 -10.46 -31.85 6.67
N LEU A 311 -9.91 -32.09 5.46
CA LEU A 311 -10.70 -32.14 4.23
C LEU A 311 -11.44 -33.49 4.02
N PRO A 312 -12.72 -33.46 3.60
CA PRO A 312 -13.45 -34.65 3.16
C PRO A 312 -12.74 -35.37 2.00
N ARG A 313 -12.81 -36.70 1.96
CA ARG A 313 -12.12 -37.53 0.93
C ARG A 313 -12.38 -37.08 -0.51
N ARG A 314 -13.61 -36.64 -0.82
CA ARG A 314 -14.03 -36.12 -2.14
C ARG A 314 -13.31 -34.82 -2.57
N SER A 315 -12.89 -33.99 -1.62
CA SER A 315 -12.25 -32.69 -1.88
C SER A 315 -10.73 -32.80 -2.02
N ARG A 316 -10.13 -33.93 -1.60
CA ARG A 316 -8.67 -34.11 -1.54
C ARG A 316 -8.00 -34.10 -2.91
N SER A 317 -8.66 -34.57 -3.97
CA SER A 317 -8.12 -34.55 -5.34
C SER A 317 -7.98 -33.11 -5.87
N GLY A 318 -9.01 -32.28 -5.66
CA GLY A 318 -8.98 -30.86 -6.00
C GLY A 318 -7.91 -30.11 -5.21
N ALA A 319 -7.82 -30.35 -3.88
CA ALA A 319 -6.79 -29.76 -3.05
C ALA A 319 -5.36 -30.16 -3.50
N ARG A 320 -5.13 -31.43 -3.86
CA ARG A 320 -3.85 -31.86 -4.43
C ARG A 320 -3.50 -31.13 -5.73
N LEU A 321 -4.47 -30.89 -6.60
CA LEU A 321 -4.25 -30.14 -7.84
C LEU A 321 -3.88 -28.68 -7.54
N VAL A 322 -4.62 -28.01 -6.67
CA VAL A 322 -4.36 -26.61 -6.29
C VAL A 322 -2.97 -26.49 -5.63
N LEU A 323 -2.63 -27.37 -4.70
CA LEU A 323 -1.30 -27.41 -4.08
C LEU A 323 -0.21 -27.65 -5.14
N ARG A 324 -0.38 -28.62 -6.04
CA ARG A 324 0.58 -28.87 -7.13
C ARG A 324 0.79 -27.63 -8.01
N LEU A 325 -0.28 -26.91 -8.34
CA LEU A 325 -0.20 -25.68 -9.12
C LEU A 325 0.50 -24.57 -8.32
N ALA A 326 0.16 -24.39 -7.04
CA ALA A 326 0.84 -23.44 -6.16
C ALA A 326 2.35 -23.72 -6.07
N ARG A 327 2.75 -24.98 -5.87
CA ARG A 327 4.17 -25.41 -5.88
C ARG A 327 4.87 -25.13 -7.20
N THR A 328 4.15 -25.22 -8.30
CA THR A 328 4.71 -24.98 -9.63
C THR A 328 4.85 -23.49 -9.89
N PHE A 329 3.86 -22.66 -9.55
CA PHE A 329 3.80 -21.27 -9.98
C PHE A 329 4.36 -20.26 -8.97
N ASN A 330 4.36 -20.59 -7.67
CA ASN A 330 4.89 -19.69 -6.65
C ASN A 330 6.39 -19.39 -6.86
N PRO A 331 7.28 -20.39 -7.07
CA PRO A 331 8.70 -20.12 -7.31
C PRO A 331 8.96 -19.39 -8.64
N LEU A 332 8.10 -19.59 -9.65
CA LEU A 332 8.26 -18.95 -10.97
C LEU A 332 8.12 -17.43 -10.90
N ARG A 333 7.40 -16.90 -9.91
CA ARG A 333 7.27 -15.46 -9.69
C ARG A 333 8.60 -14.83 -9.27
N GLU A 334 9.36 -15.52 -8.41
CA GLU A 334 10.67 -15.03 -7.96
C GLU A 334 11.74 -15.23 -9.03
N ILE A 335 11.75 -16.39 -9.71
CA ILE A 335 12.64 -16.63 -10.85
C ILE A 335 12.43 -15.57 -11.95
N SER A 336 11.18 -15.22 -12.27
CA SER A 336 10.89 -14.19 -13.26
C SER A 336 11.28 -12.79 -12.77
N LYS A 337 11.22 -12.53 -11.46
CA LYS A 337 11.68 -11.28 -10.83
C LYS A 337 13.21 -11.14 -10.97
N ALA A 338 13.93 -12.18 -10.59
CA ALA A 338 15.39 -12.21 -10.68
C ALA A 338 15.90 -12.02 -12.12
N ASN A 339 15.16 -12.48 -13.13
CA ASN A 339 15.52 -12.25 -14.53
C ASN A 339 15.50 -10.78 -14.94
N PHE A 340 14.48 -10.02 -14.54
CA PHE A 340 14.46 -8.60 -14.90
C PHE A 340 15.49 -7.80 -14.09
N LEU A 341 15.77 -8.19 -12.84
CA LEU A 341 16.82 -7.56 -12.03
C LEU A 341 18.22 -7.76 -12.62
N LYS A 342 18.51 -8.95 -13.18
CA LYS A 342 19.75 -9.17 -13.97
C LYS A 342 19.83 -8.23 -15.18
N ALA A 343 18.72 -8.01 -15.87
CA ALA A 343 18.68 -7.08 -17.00
C ALA A 343 18.85 -5.61 -16.57
N VAL A 344 18.30 -5.24 -15.41
CA VAL A 344 18.54 -3.94 -14.79
C VAL A 344 20.03 -3.76 -14.43
N ASP A 345 20.68 -4.74 -13.80
CA ASP A 345 22.12 -4.66 -13.47
C ASP A 345 23.00 -4.47 -14.72
N ALA A 346 22.67 -5.12 -15.83
CA ALA A 346 23.35 -4.86 -17.11
C ALA A 346 23.15 -3.41 -17.61
N ALA A 347 21.96 -2.83 -17.42
CA ALA A 347 21.70 -1.44 -17.74
C ALA A 347 22.52 -0.48 -16.85
N ARG A 348 22.69 -0.78 -15.56
CA ARG A 348 23.56 -0.02 -14.64
C ARG A 348 25.00 -0.01 -15.12
N HIS A 349 25.51 -1.19 -15.45
CA HIS A 349 26.87 -1.35 -15.96
C HIS A 349 27.09 -0.53 -17.24
N ALA A 350 26.16 -0.62 -18.19
CA ALA A 350 26.21 0.13 -19.45
C ALA A 350 26.14 1.65 -19.24
N ALA A 351 25.24 2.12 -18.37
CA ALA A 351 25.12 3.54 -18.04
C ALA A 351 26.42 4.09 -17.42
N ARG A 352 27.02 3.39 -16.46
CA ARG A 352 28.30 3.80 -15.85
C ARG A 352 29.45 3.77 -16.84
N ALA A 353 29.48 2.78 -17.75
CA ALA A 353 30.47 2.75 -18.83
C ALA A 353 30.36 3.99 -19.72
N ARG A 354 29.13 4.38 -20.07
CA ARG A 354 28.88 5.60 -20.84
C ARG A 354 29.27 6.87 -20.06
N GLY A 355 28.98 6.93 -18.76
CA GLY A 355 29.43 8.02 -17.89
C GLY A 355 30.95 8.18 -17.91
N ARG A 356 31.69 7.08 -17.75
CA ARG A 356 33.17 7.10 -17.83
C ARG A 356 33.67 7.56 -19.19
N GLU A 357 33.04 7.13 -20.26
CA GLU A 357 33.38 7.57 -21.62
C GLU A 357 33.17 9.08 -21.80
N LEU A 358 32.05 9.63 -21.33
CA LEU A 358 31.75 11.06 -21.41
C LEU A 358 32.70 11.91 -20.55
N VAL A 359 33.15 11.41 -19.41
CA VAL A 359 34.21 12.05 -18.61
C VAL A 359 35.54 12.04 -19.34
N ARG A 360 35.93 10.90 -19.94
CA ARG A 360 37.14 10.82 -20.77
C ARG A 360 37.10 11.79 -21.96
N ALA A 361 35.91 12.06 -22.50
CA ALA A 361 35.68 13.03 -23.57
C ALA A 361 35.58 14.51 -23.08
N GLY A 362 35.66 14.75 -21.76
CA GLY A 362 35.53 16.10 -21.19
C GLY A 362 34.11 16.68 -21.22
N VAL A 363 33.10 15.84 -21.45
CA VAL A 363 31.68 16.24 -21.51
C VAL A 363 31.05 16.29 -20.12
N LEU A 364 31.37 15.31 -19.26
CA LEU A 364 30.92 15.24 -17.87
C LEU A 364 32.10 15.43 -16.90
N GLY A 365 31.83 15.90 -15.69
CA GLY A 365 32.83 16.01 -14.62
C GLY A 365 32.95 14.76 -13.77
N ASP A 366 31.88 13.98 -13.67
CA ASP A 366 31.77 12.76 -12.86
C ASP A 366 30.96 11.69 -13.62
N PRO A 367 31.39 10.42 -13.70
CA PRO A 367 30.64 9.37 -14.38
C PRO A 367 29.20 9.20 -13.90
N GLU A 368 28.92 9.48 -12.62
CA GLU A 368 27.59 9.37 -12.02
C GLU A 368 26.63 10.48 -12.49
N GLU A 369 27.14 11.53 -13.14
CA GLU A 369 26.29 12.57 -13.76
C GLU A 369 25.43 12.03 -14.90
N VAL A 370 25.83 10.90 -15.51
CA VAL A 370 25.08 10.21 -16.57
C VAL A 370 23.66 9.85 -16.11
N PHE A 371 23.45 9.56 -14.83
CA PHE A 371 22.13 9.22 -14.29
C PHE A 371 21.16 10.41 -14.29
N GLN A 372 21.66 11.64 -14.43
CA GLN A 372 20.84 12.83 -14.58
C GLN A 372 20.39 13.06 -16.03
N LEU A 373 20.79 12.20 -16.97
CA LEU A 373 20.34 12.20 -18.36
C LEU A 373 19.29 11.12 -18.60
N THR A 374 18.42 11.32 -19.58
CA THR A 374 17.46 10.29 -20.01
C THR A 374 18.14 9.24 -20.90
N VAL A 375 17.51 8.07 -21.08
CA VAL A 375 18.03 7.05 -22.00
C VAL A 375 18.16 7.60 -23.43
N ALA A 376 17.21 8.41 -23.89
CA ALA A 376 17.27 9.04 -25.21
C ALA A 376 18.44 10.04 -25.32
N GLU A 377 18.67 10.87 -24.30
CA GLU A 377 19.81 11.80 -24.26
C GLU A 377 21.16 11.06 -24.25
N ILE A 378 21.22 9.88 -23.66
CA ILE A 378 22.44 9.08 -23.60
C ILE A 378 22.74 8.39 -24.94
N VAL A 379 21.70 7.86 -25.58
CA VAL A 379 21.79 7.02 -26.78
C VAL A 379 21.78 7.84 -28.07
N GLU A 380 20.96 8.87 -28.15
CA GLU A 380 20.74 9.66 -29.36
C GLU A 380 21.62 10.90 -29.39
N GLN A 381 21.48 11.77 -28.38
CA GLN A 381 22.24 13.02 -28.33
C GLN A 381 22.30 13.61 -26.92
N VAL A 382 23.52 13.79 -26.41
CA VAL A 382 23.75 14.46 -25.13
C VAL A 382 23.38 15.96 -25.27
N PRO A 383 22.71 16.57 -24.28
CA PRO A 383 22.36 17.99 -24.32
C PRO A 383 23.59 18.89 -24.52
N ALA A 384 23.44 19.96 -25.30
CA ALA A 384 24.53 20.90 -25.59
C ALA A 384 25.11 21.55 -24.32
N ASP A 385 24.26 21.91 -23.36
CA ASP A 385 24.65 22.36 -22.02
C ASP A 385 24.31 21.28 -20.97
N VAL A 386 25.11 20.21 -21.01
CA VAL A 386 24.95 19.06 -20.11
C VAL A 386 25.17 19.45 -18.65
N ALA A 387 26.09 20.38 -18.36
CA ALA A 387 26.40 20.81 -17.01
C ALA A 387 25.21 21.54 -16.35
N ALA A 388 24.56 22.47 -17.07
CA ALA A 388 23.35 23.12 -16.59
C ALA A 388 22.20 22.12 -16.41
N THR A 389 22.07 21.17 -17.33
CA THR A 389 21.04 20.11 -17.28
C THR A 389 21.19 19.23 -16.03
N VAL A 390 22.40 18.72 -15.78
CA VAL A 390 22.76 17.92 -14.60
C VAL A 390 22.48 18.70 -13.31
N LYS A 391 22.91 19.96 -13.24
CA LYS A 391 22.69 20.83 -12.07
C LYS A 391 21.21 21.05 -11.78
N SER A 392 20.42 21.34 -12.81
CA SER A 392 18.97 21.55 -12.71
C SER A 392 18.26 20.30 -12.20
N ARG A 393 18.53 19.14 -12.79
CA ARG A 393 17.87 17.87 -12.42
C ARG A 393 18.28 17.35 -11.04
N ARG A 394 19.54 17.55 -10.62
CA ARG A 394 19.96 17.31 -9.22
C ARG A 394 19.16 18.18 -8.23
N ALA A 395 18.96 19.47 -8.55
CA ALA A 395 18.18 20.38 -7.72
C ALA A 395 16.69 20.00 -7.66
N GLN A 396 16.10 19.65 -8.81
CA GLN A 396 14.73 19.12 -8.89
C GLN A 396 14.58 17.86 -8.03
N ARG A 397 15.47 16.88 -8.18
CA ARG A 397 15.43 15.63 -7.41
C ARG A 397 15.56 15.86 -5.91
N ARG A 398 16.42 16.79 -5.48
CA ARG A 398 16.54 17.19 -4.06
C ARG A 398 15.23 17.79 -3.54
N ARG A 399 14.56 18.65 -4.30
CA ARG A 399 13.23 19.19 -3.95
C ARG A 399 12.20 18.07 -3.80
N LEU A 400 12.14 17.15 -4.75
CA LEU A 400 11.15 16.06 -4.79
C LEU A 400 11.27 15.04 -3.63
N ARG A 401 12.46 14.95 -3.01
CA ARG A 401 12.68 14.16 -1.79
C ARG A 401 11.99 14.74 -0.55
N THR A 402 11.65 16.04 -0.54
CA THR A 402 11.03 16.73 0.61
C THR A 402 9.50 16.59 0.69
N VAL A 403 8.89 15.92 -0.29
CA VAL A 403 7.44 15.71 -0.39
C VAL A 403 7.16 14.21 -0.52
N ARG A 404 5.93 13.79 -0.17
CA ARG A 404 5.38 12.46 -0.44
C ARG A 404 4.10 12.58 -1.26
N LEU A 405 3.67 11.48 -1.88
CA LEU A 405 2.36 11.39 -2.52
C LEU A 405 1.40 10.57 -1.66
N PRO A 406 0.08 10.83 -1.74
CA PRO A 406 -0.91 9.90 -1.21
C PRO A 406 -0.79 8.53 -1.91
N GLU A 407 -1.16 7.45 -1.23
CA GLU A 407 -1.10 6.08 -1.77
C GLU A 407 -1.91 5.92 -3.06
N ARG A 408 -3.04 6.65 -3.15
CA ARG A 408 -3.93 6.73 -4.30
C ARG A 408 -4.48 8.14 -4.44
N TRP A 409 -4.65 8.63 -5.67
CA TRP A 409 -5.29 9.92 -5.96
C TRP A 409 -6.00 9.88 -7.33
N THR A 410 -6.80 10.90 -7.60
CA THR A 410 -7.44 11.13 -8.90
C THR A 410 -7.15 12.56 -9.34
N GLY A 411 -6.84 12.72 -10.62
CA GLY A 411 -6.44 14.01 -11.17
C GLY A 411 -4.95 14.32 -11.02
N PRO A 412 -4.58 15.61 -11.09
CA PRO A 412 -3.21 16.06 -10.84
C PRO A 412 -2.71 15.58 -9.47
N ALA A 413 -1.46 15.11 -9.44
CA ALA A 413 -0.83 14.71 -8.19
C ALA A 413 -0.71 15.92 -7.24
N GLN A 414 -1.05 15.72 -5.97
CA GLN A 414 -0.88 16.73 -4.92
C GLN A 414 0.22 16.26 -3.94
N PRO A 415 1.47 16.75 -4.10
CA PRO A 415 2.53 16.43 -3.17
C PRO A 415 2.23 16.99 -1.78
N ILE A 416 2.35 16.12 -0.78
CA ILE A 416 2.19 16.45 0.63
C ILE A 416 3.59 16.71 1.16
N PRO A 417 3.90 17.90 1.72
CA PRO A 417 5.17 18.13 2.39
C PRO A 417 5.42 17.06 3.46
N LEU A 418 6.66 16.56 3.53
CA LEU A 418 7.07 15.79 4.69
C LEU A 418 7.14 16.77 5.87
N ALA A 419 6.05 16.89 6.62
CA ALA A 419 6.07 17.60 7.89
C ALA A 419 7.00 16.83 8.83
N VAL A 420 7.87 17.55 9.54
CA VAL A 420 8.47 17.02 10.77
C VAL A 420 7.31 16.88 11.75
N ALA A 421 6.65 15.72 11.75
CA ALA A 421 5.55 15.47 12.65
C ALA A 421 6.04 15.68 14.08
N SER A 422 5.27 16.42 14.88
CA SER A 422 5.52 16.49 16.31
C SER A 422 5.51 15.08 16.87
N THR A 423 6.60 14.72 17.53
CA THR A 423 6.75 13.46 18.26
C THR A 423 5.92 13.54 19.54
N GLU A 424 4.59 13.52 19.42
CA GLU A 424 3.76 13.17 20.56
C GLU A 424 4.13 11.74 20.99
N ASP A 425 4.07 11.46 22.30
CA ASP A 425 4.49 10.20 22.92
C ASP A 425 3.63 9.01 22.44
N ILE A 426 3.84 8.56 21.21
CA ILE A 426 3.27 7.33 20.67
C ILE A 426 3.83 6.17 21.52
N ARG A 427 2.93 5.50 22.24
CA ARG A 427 3.19 4.26 22.98
C ARG A 427 2.91 3.01 22.14
N GLU A 428 2.05 3.14 21.13
CA GLU A 428 1.61 2.03 20.30
C GLU A 428 1.40 2.46 18.84
N LEU A 429 1.93 1.67 17.91
CA LEU A 429 1.75 1.79 16.47
C LEU A 429 1.12 0.49 15.96
N ARG A 430 0.10 0.61 15.10
CA ARG A 430 -0.63 -0.54 14.55
C ARG A 430 -0.40 -0.68 13.05
N GLY A 431 -0.23 -1.92 12.61
CA GLY A 431 -0.20 -2.34 11.21
C GLY A 431 -1.03 -3.61 11.00
N GLN A 432 -0.64 -4.40 10.01
CA GLN A 432 -1.19 -5.71 9.69
C GLN A 432 -0.19 -6.81 10.09
N ALA A 433 -0.71 -7.99 10.42
CA ALA A 433 0.10 -9.16 10.74
C ALA A 433 0.85 -9.65 9.49
N GLY A 434 2.17 -9.43 9.43
CA GLY A 434 3.00 -9.86 8.31
C GLY A 434 3.59 -11.26 8.53
N ALA A 435 4.24 -11.45 9.68
CA ALA A 435 4.80 -12.71 10.15
C ALA A 435 4.59 -12.82 11.66
N GLY A 436 4.06 -13.95 12.12
CA GLY A 436 3.78 -14.18 13.54
C GLY A 436 5.04 -14.25 14.42
N GLY A 437 4.83 -14.12 15.72
CA GLY A 437 5.89 -14.17 16.73
C GLY A 437 5.99 -12.89 17.53
N LEU A 438 6.76 -12.95 18.62
CA LEU A 438 6.96 -11.85 19.55
C LEU A 438 8.47 -11.63 19.71
N ALA A 439 8.93 -10.39 19.54
CA ALA A 439 10.31 -10.01 19.81
C ALA A 439 10.38 -8.61 20.40
N GLU A 440 11.44 -8.36 21.18
CA GLU A 440 11.78 -7.04 21.71
C GLU A 440 13.22 -6.70 21.31
N GLY A 441 13.49 -5.43 21.02
CA GLY A 441 14.82 -4.98 20.60
C GLY A 441 14.89 -3.46 20.35
N ARG A 442 16.11 -2.96 20.13
CA ARG A 442 16.32 -1.55 19.75
C ARG A 442 15.90 -1.31 18.31
N ALA A 443 15.17 -0.24 18.07
CA ALA A 443 14.78 0.19 16.74
C ALA A 443 15.99 0.63 15.92
N ARG A 444 16.05 0.21 14.67
CA ARG A 444 16.96 0.72 13.65
C ARG A 444 16.10 1.25 12.51
N VAL A 445 15.93 2.56 12.45
CA VAL A 445 15.15 3.20 11.38
C VAL A 445 16.04 3.41 10.16
N VAL A 446 15.70 2.74 9.07
CA VAL A 446 16.45 2.71 7.81
C VAL A 446 15.59 3.35 6.72
N LEU A 447 15.99 4.55 6.29
CA LEU A 447 15.27 5.32 5.27
C LEU A 447 15.88 5.14 3.87
N ASP A 448 17.18 4.87 3.81
CA ASP A 448 17.88 4.55 2.57
C ASP A 448 18.19 3.04 2.54
N ALA A 449 17.91 2.39 1.40
CA ALA A 449 18.25 0.98 1.23
C ALA A 449 19.75 0.71 1.43
N GLY A 450 20.61 1.70 1.15
CA GLY A 450 22.06 1.62 1.33
C GLY A 450 22.52 1.50 2.78
N GLU A 451 21.62 1.70 3.75
CA GLU A 451 21.90 1.61 5.19
C GLU A 451 21.35 0.30 5.81
N SER A 452 20.73 -0.57 5.01
CA SER A 452 20.10 -1.81 5.49
C SER A 452 21.09 -2.82 6.09
N ASP A 453 22.37 -2.69 5.78
CA ASP A 453 23.45 -3.52 6.31
C ASP A 453 23.99 -3.06 7.66
N LEU A 454 23.46 -1.96 8.22
CA LEU A 454 23.79 -1.46 9.56
C LEU A 454 22.94 -2.11 10.67
N VAL A 455 22.06 -3.05 10.32
CA VAL A 455 21.22 -3.76 11.30
C VAL A 455 22.07 -4.74 12.11
N GLU A 456 22.01 -4.62 13.43
CA GLU A 456 22.69 -5.56 14.34
C GLU A 456 21.77 -6.71 14.79
N PRO A 457 22.33 -7.88 15.19
CA PRO A 457 21.53 -9.00 15.67
C PRO A 457 20.64 -8.62 16.85
N GLY A 458 19.34 -8.92 16.75
CA GLY A 458 18.37 -8.61 17.80
C GLY A 458 17.75 -7.20 17.74
N GLU A 459 18.18 -6.34 16.81
CA GLU A 459 17.51 -5.06 16.56
C GLU A 459 16.17 -5.24 15.83
N VAL A 460 15.29 -4.25 15.99
CA VAL A 460 14.02 -4.13 15.25
C VAL A 460 14.25 -3.23 14.05
N LEU A 461 14.26 -3.81 12.86
CA LEU A 461 14.40 -3.07 11.61
C LEU A 461 13.11 -2.31 11.30
N VAL A 462 13.18 -0.99 11.14
CA VAL A 462 12.06 -0.12 10.77
C VAL A 462 12.36 0.52 9.42
N CYS A 463 11.55 0.25 8.39
CA CYS A 463 11.80 0.78 7.04
C CYS A 463 10.50 1.13 6.30
N ALA A 464 10.59 2.01 5.29
CA ALA A 464 9.41 2.46 4.56
C ALA A 464 8.87 1.36 3.63
N THR A 465 9.77 0.66 2.96
CA THR A 465 9.50 -0.46 2.07
C THR A 465 10.74 -1.36 2.01
N THR A 466 10.59 -2.57 1.50
CA THR A 466 11.67 -3.54 1.31
C THR A 466 11.73 -3.96 -0.15
N ASP A 467 12.93 -4.10 -0.69
CA ASP A 467 13.16 -4.78 -1.96
C ASP A 467 13.89 -6.12 -1.73
N PRO A 468 14.06 -7.01 -2.74
CA PRO A 468 14.70 -8.31 -2.54
C PRO A 468 16.10 -8.30 -1.94
N SER A 469 16.85 -7.20 -2.11
CA SER A 469 18.20 -7.08 -1.54
C SER A 469 18.19 -6.96 -0.01
N TRP A 470 17.04 -6.74 0.61
CA TRP A 470 16.91 -6.62 2.07
C TRP A 470 16.84 -7.96 2.77
N ALA A 471 16.65 -9.07 2.06
CA ALA A 471 16.53 -10.39 2.67
C ALA A 471 17.67 -10.75 3.64
N PRO A 472 18.95 -10.39 3.37
CA PRO A 472 19.99 -10.63 4.34
C PRO A 472 19.84 -9.81 5.63
N ALA A 473 19.44 -8.54 5.53
CA ALA A 473 19.17 -7.69 6.69
C ALA A 473 17.98 -8.22 7.51
N LEU A 474 16.92 -8.68 6.83
CA LEU A 474 15.78 -9.33 7.49
C LEU A 474 16.20 -10.58 8.27
N GLY A 475 17.17 -11.35 7.75
CA GLY A 475 17.71 -12.54 8.43
C GLY A 475 18.65 -12.26 9.60
N ILE A 476 18.99 -10.99 9.85
CA ILE A 476 19.77 -10.52 11.00
C ILE A 476 18.83 -9.90 12.07
N ALA A 477 17.79 -9.20 11.62
CA ALA A 477 16.84 -8.50 12.49
C ALA A 477 16.12 -9.44 13.46
N GLY A 478 15.89 -8.97 14.69
CA GLY A 478 15.04 -9.65 15.67
C GLY A 478 13.55 -9.48 15.40
N ALA A 479 13.16 -8.37 14.78
CA ALA A 479 11.82 -8.13 14.22
C ALA A 479 11.86 -7.06 13.13
N VAL A 480 10.78 -6.95 12.36
CA VAL A 480 10.68 -6.03 11.22
C VAL A 480 9.38 -5.22 11.28
N VAL A 481 9.47 -3.92 11.02
CA VAL A 481 8.36 -2.98 10.92
C VAL A 481 8.44 -2.26 9.59
N ILE A 482 7.40 -2.39 8.76
CA ILE A 482 7.38 -1.85 7.39
C ILE A 482 6.19 -0.91 7.21
N ASP A 483 6.42 0.32 6.74
CA ASP A 483 5.34 1.30 6.58
C ASP A 483 4.38 0.96 5.45
N VAL A 484 4.92 0.54 4.30
CA VAL A 484 4.15 0.29 3.07
C VAL A 484 4.16 -1.20 2.75
N GLY A 485 2.97 -1.78 2.61
CA GLY A 485 2.78 -3.13 2.10
C GLY A 485 1.57 -3.83 2.70
N SER A 486 1.42 -5.11 2.39
CA SER A 486 0.38 -6.00 2.91
C SER A 486 1.00 -7.34 3.33
N PRO A 487 0.29 -8.22 4.05
CA PRO A 487 0.78 -9.56 4.43
C PRO A 487 1.25 -10.44 3.25
N MET A 488 0.85 -10.06 2.02
CA MET A 488 1.22 -10.71 0.77
C MET A 488 2.38 -10.02 0.02
N SER A 489 2.92 -8.93 0.57
CA SER A 489 4.09 -8.26 0.00
C SER A 489 5.36 -9.08 0.23
N HIS A 490 6.38 -8.78 -0.55
CA HIS A 490 7.65 -9.49 -0.50
C HIS A 490 8.28 -9.48 0.90
N GLY A 491 8.32 -8.32 1.57
CA GLY A 491 8.89 -8.21 2.92
C GLY A 491 8.19 -9.11 3.95
N ALA A 492 6.86 -9.22 3.90
CA ALA A 492 6.11 -10.12 4.78
C ALA A 492 6.32 -11.61 4.45
N ILE A 493 6.43 -11.95 3.15
CA ILE A 493 6.74 -13.32 2.71
C ILE A 493 8.12 -13.76 3.19
N ILE A 494 9.14 -12.93 3.00
CA ILE A 494 10.51 -13.24 3.40
C ILE A 494 10.63 -13.31 4.92
N ALA A 495 10.01 -12.38 5.66
CA ALA A 495 10.00 -12.43 7.12
C ALA A 495 9.40 -13.76 7.65
N ARG A 496 8.31 -14.25 7.06
CA ARG A 496 7.73 -15.56 7.39
C ARG A 496 8.67 -16.72 7.07
N GLU A 497 9.32 -16.69 5.90
CA GLU A 497 10.25 -17.74 5.50
C GLU A 497 11.49 -17.81 6.40
N LEU A 498 11.93 -16.66 6.91
CA LEU A 498 13.06 -16.53 7.84
C LEU A 498 12.67 -16.71 9.32
N GLY A 499 11.37 -16.80 9.62
CA GLY A 499 10.86 -16.94 10.99
C GLY A 499 11.00 -15.67 11.84
N VAL A 500 11.00 -14.49 11.22
CA VAL A 500 11.21 -13.20 11.87
C VAL A 500 9.86 -12.49 12.07
N PRO A 501 9.48 -12.09 13.30
CA PRO A 501 8.25 -11.34 13.56
C PRO A 501 8.16 -10.07 12.72
N CYS A 502 7.01 -9.84 12.07
CA CYS A 502 6.86 -8.72 11.15
C CYS A 502 5.49 -8.05 11.26
N VAL A 503 5.49 -6.73 11.43
CA VAL A 503 4.32 -5.86 11.33
C VAL A 503 4.47 -4.98 10.10
N ILE A 504 3.47 -5.00 9.21
CA ILE A 504 3.53 -4.32 7.90
C ILE A 504 2.35 -3.39 7.70
N GLY A 505 2.51 -2.33 6.91
CA GLY A 505 1.41 -1.41 6.62
C GLY A 505 1.13 -0.45 7.78
N THR A 506 2.15 -0.05 8.55
CA THR A 506 2.00 0.92 9.65
C THR A 506 1.77 2.35 9.14
N GLY A 507 2.13 2.63 7.88
CA GLY A 507 1.98 3.90 7.18
C GLY A 507 2.85 5.06 7.68
N THR A 508 3.32 5.01 8.92
CA THR A 508 4.03 6.11 9.60
C THR A 508 5.17 5.66 10.51
N GLY A 509 5.47 4.36 10.58
CA GLY A 509 6.50 3.81 11.47
C GLY A 509 7.86 4.48 11.31
N THR A 510 8.32 4.71 10.07
CA THR A 510 9.60 5.41 9.81
C THR A 510 9.61 6.89 10.21
N VAL A 511 8.43 7.47 10.45
CA VAL A 511 8.28 8.89 10.83
C VAL A 511 8.15 9.03 12.34
N VAL A 512 7.51 8.07 13.03
CA VAL A 512 7.16 8.18 14.46
C VAL A 512 8.10 7.40 15.39
N LEU A 513 8.80 6.40 14.87
CA LEU A 513 9.82 5.64 15.60
C LEU A 513 11.19 6.26 15.37
N ARG A 514 12.08 6.17 16.36
CA ARG A 514 13.45 6.67 16.27
C ARG A 514 14.44 5.53 16.41
N SER A 515 15.57 5.61 15.71
CA SER A 515 16.68 4.69 15.96
C SER A 515 17.08 4.77 17.45
N GLY A 516 17.25 3.61 18.07
CA GLY A 516 17.51 3.45 19.51
C GLY A 516 16.27 3.23 20.39
N ASP A 517 15.04 3.47 19.90
CA ASP A 517 13.82 3.21 20.69
C ASP A 517 13.73 1.72 21.06
N TRP A 518 13.39 1.39 22.31
CA TRP A 518 13.16 -0.01 22.71
C TRP A 518 11.73 -0.41 22.34
N LEU A 519 11.59 -1.33 21.38
CA LEU A 519 10.32 -1.75 20.83
C LEU A 519 9.98 -3.18 21.22
N ARG A 520 8.69 -3.43 21.42
CA ARG A 520 8.09 -4.77 21.41
C ARG A 520 7.25 -4.91 20.16
N VAL A 521 7.52 -5.92 19.35
CA VAL A 521 6.80 -6.22 18.11
C VAL A 521 6.03 -7.52 18.27
N ASP A 522 4.70 -7.43 18.19
CA ASP A 522 3.80 -8.57 18.09
C ASP A 522 3.33 -8.71 16.63
N GLY A 523 4.01 -9.59 15.91
CA GLY A 523 3.76 -9.80 14.48
C GLY A 523 2.46 -10.55 14.19
N ALA A 524 1.87 -11.23 15.18
CA ALA A 524 0.57 -11.90 15.04
C ALA A 524 -0.59 -10.92 15.26
N ALA A 525 -0.46 -10.02 16.24
CA ALA A 525 -1.46 -8.99 16.51
C ALA A 525 -1.35 -7.76 15.58
N GLY A 526 -0.21 -7.59 14.89
CA GLY A 526 0.05 -6.41 14.07
C GLY A 526 0.35 -5.16 14.90
N ILE A 527 0.95 -5.31 16.08
CA ILE A 527 1.14 -4.22 17.06
C ILE A 527 2.63 -4.02 17.35
N VAL A 528 3.06 -2.76 17.36
CA VAL A 528 4.38 -2.32 17.80
C VAL A 528 4.21 -1.42 19.03
N THR A 529 4.77 -1.81 20.17
CA THR A 529 4.72 -1.04 21.42
C THR A 529 6.07 -0.42 21.71
N VAL A 530 6.10 0.90 21.95
CA VAL A 530 7.31 1.61 22.40
C VAL A 530 7.41 1.45 23.91
N ARG A 531 8.43 0.73 24.39
CA ARG A 531 8.68 0.52 25.83
C ARG A 531 9.45 1.68 26.42
N HIS A 532 10.53 2.08 25.75
CA HIS A 532 11.41 3.17 26.16
C HIS A 532 11.84 3.94 24.92
N ARG A 533 11.84 5.27 24.99
CA ARG A 533 12.39 6.10 23.92
C ARG A 533 13.91 6.14 24.04
N ALA A 534 14.60 6.23 22.91
CA ALA A 534 16.02 6.55 22.90
C ALA A 534 16.24 7.87 23.65
N THR A 535 17.15 7.90 24.61
CA THR A 535 17.65 9.15 25.16
C THR A 535 18.38 9.87 24.04
N THR A 536 17.96 11.10 23.73
CA THR A 536 18.60 11.95 22.72
C THR A 536 20.00 12.35 23.21
N GLU A 537 20.97 11.45 23.12
CA GLU A 537 22.38 11.85 23.07
C GLU A 537 22.74 11.97 21.60
N PRO A 538 23.23 13.15 21.14
CA PRO A 538 23.68 13.31 19.78
C PRO A 538 24.89 12.39 19.57
N GLU A 539 24.74 11.43 18.66
CA GLU A 539 25.84 10.63 18.14
C GLU A 539 26.89 11.60 17.55
N PRO A 540 28.17 11.53 17.97
CA PRO A 540 29.17 12.47 17.48
C PRO A 540 29.36 12.27 15.98
N ALA A 541 29.18 13.36 15.23
CA ALA A 541 29.51 13.43 13.82
C ALA A 541 30.91 12.85 13.61
N THR A 542 31.00 11.91 12.68
CA THR A 542 32.24 11.30 12.20
C THR A 542 33.29 12.38 11.94
N ALA A 543 34.31 12.40 12.79
CA ALA A 543 35.44 13.32 12.66
C ALA A 543 36.28 12.93 11.44
N GLU A 544 36.53 13.91 10.57
CA GLU A 544 37.64 13.86 9.61
C GLU A 544 38.96 13.64 10.36
N PRO A 545 39.94 12.95 9.76
CA PRO A 545 41.21 12.69 10.41
C PRO A 545 42.14 13.90 10.26
N ASN A 546 42.43 14.65 11.33
CA ASN A 546 43.77 15.20 11.47
C ASN A 546 44.23 15.55 12.89
N ALA A 547 45.47 15.13 13.12
CA ALA A 547 46.46 15.45 14.15
C ALA A 547 46.26 16.70 15.04
N ALA A 548 46.40 16.53 16.36
CA ALA A 548 47.55 17.01 17.15
C ALA A 548 47.25 16.99 18.65
N ALA A 549 48.31 16.80 19.44
CA ALA A 549 48.33 16.55 20.88
C ALA A 549 48.05 17.77 21.77
N ALA A 550 47.55 17.50 22.99
CA ALA A 550 48.14 17.86 24.29
C ALA A 550 47.16 18.44 25.33
N ALA A 551 47.28 17.89 26.54
CA ALA A 551 47.06 18.46 27.87
C ALA A 551 45.61 18.70 28.40
N GLN A 552 45.27 17.90 29.44
CA GLN A 552 44.37 18.23 30.57
C GLN A 552 44.95 19.43 31.41
N PRO A 553 44.33 19.99 32.49
CA PRO A 553 43.21 19.45 33.31
C PRO A 553 42.23 20.43 34.02
N SER A 554 41.22 19.82 34.68
CA SER A 554 40.65 20.14 36.01
C SER A 554 39.72 21.35 36.26
N SER A 555 38.48 21.06 36.69
CA SER A 555 37.84 21.46 37.97
C SER A 555 36.33 21.10 37.88
N ALA A 556 35.71 20.24 38.67
CA ALA A 556 35.55 20.14 40.13
C ALA A 556 34.83 21.33 40.76
N THR A 557 33.51 21.24 40.94
CA THR A 557 32.84 21.55 42.22
C THR A 557 31.40 21.03 42.26
N ALA A 558 31.09 20.35 43.37
CA ALA A 558 29.80 19.81 43.75
C ALA A 558 29.05 20.79 44.68
N GLY A 559 27.72 20.69 44.71
CA GLY A 559 26.82 21.32 45.69
C GLY A 559 25.38 20.79 45.55
N PRO A 560 24.58 20.72 46.64
CA PRO A 560 23.85 19.50 47.05
C PRO A 560 22.32 19.55 46.82
N PRO A 561 21.56 18.46 47.14
CA PRO A 561 20.19 18.27 46.67
C PRO A 561 19.14 18.76 47.67
N HIS A 562 18.02 19.30 47.16
CA HIS A 562 16.82 19.55 47.95
C HIS A 562 15.66 18.64 47.51
N THR A 563 15.45 17.66 48.36
CA THR A 563 14.22 17.08 48.91
C THR A 563 12.89 17.26 48.17
N ALA A 564 12.26 16.10 47.96
CA ALA A 564 10.92 15.86 47.45
C ALA A 564 9.79 16.46 48.30
N ALA A 565 8.72 16.87 47.61
CA ALA A 565 7.38 16.98 48.17
C ALA A 565 6.35 16.53 47.11
N GLN A 566 5.65 15.43 47.41
CA GLN A 566 4.40 15.05 46.75
C GLN A 566 3.25 15.95 47.25
N PRO A 567 2.16 16.08 46.47
CA PRO A 567 0.85 15.93 47.08
C PRO A 567 -0.11 15.04 46.26
N SER A 568 -0.50 13.94 46.91
CA SER A 568 -1.87 13.43 47.13
C SER A 568 -3.04 13.84 46.22
N SER A 569 -3.70 12.81 45.70
CA SER A 569 -5.06 12.77 45.14
C SER A 569 -6.16 13.18 46.13
N PRO A 570 -7.35 13.57 45.64
CA PRO A 570 -8.60 13.32 46.35
C PRO A 570 -9.62 12.52 45.53
N SER A 571 -10.38 11.72 46.26
CA SER A 571 -11.53 10.90 45.85
C SER A 571 -12.83 11.55 46.39
N PRO A 572 -14.05 10.99 46.15
CA PRO A 572 -15.16 11.69 45.50
C PRO A 572 -16.29 12.16 46.43
N SER A 573 -17.23 12.90 45.82
CA SER A 573 -18.64 13.11 46.22
C SER A 573 -18.98 14.48 46.84
N ALA A 574 -19.69 15.29 46.05
CA ALA A 574 -20.83 16.09 46.50
C ALA A 574 -21.58 16.63 45.27
N TYR A 575 -22.63 15.93 44.85
CA TYR A 575 -23.70 16.47 44.01
C TYR A 575 -24.64 17.29 44.91
N THR A 576 -24.86 18.57 44.59
CA THR A 576 -26.17 19.26 44.65
C THR A 576 -25.97 20.77 44.42
N SER A 577 -26.38 21.26 43.25
CA SER A 577 -26.94 22.61 43.09
C SER A 577 -27.70 22.72 41.77
N GLU A 578 -28.85 23.37 41.86
CA GLU A 578 -29.92 23.62 40.89
C GLU A 578 -29.51 24.19 39.51
N PRO A 579 -30.41 24.11 38.50
CA PRO A 579 -30.07 24.38 37.10
C PRO A 579 -29.97 25.88 36.82
N THR A 580 -28.76 26.32 36.47
CA THR A 580 -28.51 27.60 35.80
C THR A 580 -29.22 27.59 34.43
N PRO A 581 -29.91 28.68 34.02
CA PRO A 581 -30.68 28.69 32.78
C PRO A 581 -29.77 28.43 31.57
N ALA A 582 -30.25 27.56 30.67
CA ALA A 582 -29.53 27.15 29.48
C ALA A 582 -29.08 28.37 28.65
N PRO A 583 -27.80 28.43 28.20
CA PRO A 583 -27.43 29.37 27.16
C PRO A 583 -28.21 29.05 25.88
N ALA A 584 -28.64 30.10 25.18
CA ALA A 584 -29.50 30.02 24.00
C ALA A 584 -29.00 28.97 22.98
N ILE A 585 -29.91 28.07 22.58
CA ILE A 585 -29.70 27.07 21.53
C ILE A 585 -29.29 27.81 20.25
N PRO A 586 -28.11 27.53 19.65
CA PRO A 586 -27.73 28.08 18.35
C PRO A 586 -28.51 27.36 17.24
N GLY A 587 -29.82 27.60 17.18
CA GLY A 587 -30.74 26.92 16.26
C GLY A 587 -30.97 27.63 14.92
N ASN A 588 -30.43 28.83 14.70
CA ASN A 588 -30.71 29.61 13.48
C ASN A 588 -29.43 30.17 12.86
N ASN A 589 -28.50 29.31 12.43
CA ASN A 589 -27.52 29.73 11.43
C ASN A 589 -28.18 29.64 10.04
N PRO A 590 -28.53 30.76 9.37
CA PRO A 590 -29.17 30.74 8.07
C PRO A 590 -28.31 30.09 6.97
N LEU A 591 -26.99 29.97 7.19
CA LEU A 591 -26.06 29.27 6.29
C LEU A 591 -26.24 27.75 6.31
N LEU A 592 -26.72 27.17 7.42
CA LEU A 592 -26.93 25.73 7.58
C LEU A 592 -28.38 25.30 7.30
N ALA A 593 -29.27 26.24 6.97
CA ALA A 593 -30.69 25.97 6.77
C ALA A 593 -30.97 24.90 5.70
N ASP A 594 -30.15 24.85 4.64
CA ASP A 594 -30.33 23.91 3.53
C ASP A 594 -29.61 22.56 3.75
N LEU A 595 -28.76 22.46 4.77
CA LEU A 595 -27.92 21.30 5.05
C LEU A 595 -28.70 19.99 5.29
N PRO A 596 -29.81 19.97 6.04
CA PRO A 596 -30.57 18.72 6.26
C PRO A 596 -31.06 18.10 4.95
N LEU A 597 -31.61 18.91 4.04
CA LEU A 597 -32.12 18.45 2.74
C LEU A 597 -30.98 18.03 1.80
N LEU A 598 -29.91 18.82 1.74
CA LEU A 598 -28.73 18.50 0.94
C LEU A 598 -28.07 17.18 1.39
N ARG A 599 -27.93 16.97 2.71
CA ARG A 599 -27.38 15.73 3.27
C ARG A 599 -28.26 14.53 2.99
N LEU A 600 -29.59 14.64 3.12
CA LEU A 600 -30.53 13.58 2.76
C LEU A 600 -30.35 13.15 1.29
N LEU A 601 -30.27 14.12 0.36
CA LEU A 601 -30.07 13.83 -1.07
C LEU A 601 -28.70 13.21 -1.35
N MET A 602 -27.68 13.54 -0.54
CA MET A 602 -26.35 12.93 -0.63
C MET A 602 -26.35 11.47 -0.19
N LEU A 603 -27.07 11.15 0.90
CA LEU A 603 -27.19 9.79 1.43
C LEU A 603 -28.04 8.89 0.54
N LYS A 604 -29.21 9.37 0.10
CA LYS A 604 -30.15 8.57 -0.71
C LYS A 604 -29.78 8.51 -2.19
N GLY A 605 -28.99 9.47 -2.69
CA GLY A 605 -28.55 9.57 -4.09
C GLY A 605 -29.66 9.92 -5.10
N ARG A 606 -30.89 9.45 -4.88
CA ARG A 606 -32.12 9.80 -5.61
C ARG A 606 -33.31 9.74 -4.65
N CYS A 607 -34.07 10.82 -4.53
CA CYS A 607 -35.25 10.90 -3.67
C CYS A 607 -36.48 11.37 -4.46
N PRO A 608 -37.60 10.62 -4.50
CA PRO A 608 -38.86 11.15 -5.01
C PRO A 608 -39.27 12.40 -4.24
N ALA A 609 -39.73 13.45 -4.94
CA ALA A 609 -40.13 14.69 -4.28
C ALA A 609 -41.36 14.51 -3.37
N THR A 610 -42.19 13.50 -3.63
CA THR A 610 -43.35 13.11 -2.83
C THR A 610 -43.00 12.62 -1.42
N ASP A 611 -41.76 12.13 -1.23
CA ASP A 611 -41.35 11.51 0.02
C ASP A 611 -40.70 12.52 0.98
N LEU A 612 -40.34 13.70 0.47
CA LEU A 612 -39.64 14.73 1.24
C LEU A 612 -40.36 15.21 2.51
N PRO A 613 -41.69 15.47 2.51
CA PRO A 613 -42.38 15.97 3.70
C PRO A 613 -42.33 15.01 4.89
N HIS A 614 -42.14 13.72 4.62
CA HIS A 614 -42.04 12.68 5.66
C HIS A 614 -40.60 12.46 6.15
N LEU A 615 -39.59 12.89 5.38
CA LEU A 615 -38.18 12.63 5.65
C LEU A 615 -37.47 13.80 6.32
N ILE A 616 -37.82 15.03 5.95
CA ILE A 616 -37.23 16.25 6.51
C ILE A 616 -38.36 17.27 6.73
N PRO A 617 -38.59 17.71 7.98
CA PRO A 617 -39.53 18.79 8.26
C PRO A 617 -39.13 20.07 7.53
N ASN A 618 -40.10 20.81 6.98
CA ASN A 618 -39.91 22.07 6.27
C ASN A 618 -39.05 21.99 4.98
N ALA A 619 -38.89 20.82 4.37
CA ALA A 619 -38.10 20.63 3.15
C ALA A 619 -38.54 21.54 1.98
N GLU A 620 -39.82 21.91 1.93
CA GLU A 620 -40.41 22.85 0.97
C GLU A 620 -39.81 24.26 1.02
N THR A 621 -39.18 24.65 2.14
CA THR A 621 -38.56 25.98 2.30
C THR A 621 -37.15 26.05 1.68
N SER A 622 -36.40 24.94 1.72
CA SER A 622 -35.05 24.83 1.14
C SER A 622 -35.06 24.39 -0.31
N LEU A 623 -36.07 23.61 -0.72
CA LEU A 623 -36.12 22.99 -2.05
C LEU A 623 -36.01 24.00 -3.22
N PRO A 624 -36.76 25.12 -3.25
CA PRO A 624 -36.62 26.10 -4.32
C PRO A 624 -35.20 26.67 -4.40
N ARG A 625 -34.59 26.95 -3.24
CA ARG A 625 -33.27 27.58 -3.13
C ARG A 625 -32.17 26.68 -3.67
N ILE A 626 -32.14 25.41 -3.26
CA ILE A 626 -31.11 24.46 -3.71
C ILE A 626 -31.25 24.12 -5.20
N LEU A 627 -32.46 24.21 -5.77
CA LEU A 627 -32.69 24.05 -7.21
C LEU A 627 -32.23 25.29 -7.98
N THR A 628 -32.57 26.50 -7.53
CA THR A 628 -32.12 27.75 -8.16
C THR A 628 -30.60 27.92 -8.12
N GLN A 629 -29.95 27.53 -7.03
CA GLN A 629 -28.48 27.57 -6.90
C GLN A 629 -27.77 26.46 -7.69
N GLY A 630 -28.52 25.54 -8.30
CA GLY A 630 -27.95 24.43 -9.08
C GLY A 630 -27.25 23.38 -8.21
N TRP A 631 -27.54 23.31 -6.91
CA TRP A 631 -27.00 22.29 -6.00
C TRP A 631 -27.77 20.96 -6.09
N ALA A 632 -29.05 21.04 -6.44
CA ALA A 632 -29.87 19.88 -6.78
C ALA A 632 -30.51 20.05 -8.15
N LEU A 633 -30.89 18.94 -8.77
CA LEU A 633 -31.71 18.90 -9.98
C LEU A 633 -32.91 17.97 -9.77
N GLN A 634 -34.05 18.32 -10.36
CA GLN A 634 -35.23 17.48 -10.39
C GLN A 634 -35.42 16.93 -11.81
N ARG A 635 -35.49 15.60 -11.95
CA ARG A 635 -35.74 14.93 -13.23
C ARG A 635 -36.71 13.77 -13.04
N SER A 636 -37.80 13.78 -13.81
CA SER A 636 -38.85 12.75 -13.74
C SER A 636 -39.42 12.56 -12.32
N GLY A 637 -39.71 13.68 -11.63
CA GLY A 637 -40.28 13.67 -10.28
C GLY A 637 -39.31 13.36 -9.13
N ALA A 638 -38.06 12.99 -9.41
CA ALA A 638 -37.05 12.69 -8.40
C ALA A 638 -35.94 13.74 -8.35
N LEU A 639 -35.43 13.99 -7.14
CA LEU A 639 -34.37 14.93 -6.82
C LEU A 639 -33.02 14.22 -6.65
N ARG A 640 -31.95 14.89 -7.07
CA ARG A 640 -30.56 14.43 -6.93
C ARG A 640 -29.59 15.60 -6.82
N LEU A 641 -28.51 15.43 -6.07
CA LEU A 641 -27.42 16.42 -6.01
C LEU A 641 -26.60 16.49 -7.29
N THR A 642 -26.27 17.71 -7.71
CA THR A 642 -25.23 17.99 -8.71
C THR A 642 -23.82 17.79 -8.11
N ALA A 643 -22.78 17.88 -8.94
CA ALA A 643 -21.41 17.88 -8.44
C ALA A 643 -21.15 19.10 -7.53
N ALA A 644 -21.62 20.28 -7.94
CA ALA A 644 -21.55 21.51 -7.14
C ALA A 644 -22.29 21.36 -5.81
N GLY A 645 -23.48 20.75 -5.80
CA GLY A 645 -24.22 20.48 -4.58
C GLY A 645 -23.50 19.54 -3.62
N ARG A 646 -22.83 18.48 -4.12
CA ARG A 646 -22.03 17.59 -3.27
C ARG A 646 -20.86 18.32 -2.60
N GLN A 647 -20.14 19.15 -3.36
CA GLN A 647 -19.05 19.96 -2.82
C GLN A 647 -19.56 20.97 -1.78
N HIS A 648 -20.66 21.65 -2.07
CA HIS A 648 -21.28 22.60 -1.15
C HIS A 648 -21.76 21.92 0.14
N THR A 649 -22.39 20.75 0.03
CA THR A 649 -22.84 19.95 1.19
C THR A 649 -21.66 19.55 2.07
N ALA A 650 -20.53 19.15 1.48
CA ALA A 650 -19.33 18.79 2.24
C ALA A 650 -18.71 19.99 2.98
N ALA A 651 -18.77 21.19 2.38
CA ALA A 651 -18.34 22.43 3.03
C ALA A 651 -19.24 22.76 4.24
N LEU A 652 -20.57 22.70 4.06
CA LEU A 652 -21.53 22.95 5.14
C LEU A 652 -21.44 21.95 6.30
N LEU A 653 -21.16 20.66 6.02
CA LEU A 653 -20.91 19.66 7.08
C LEU A 653 -19.62 19.97 7.87
N THR A 654 -18.60 20.49 7.20
CA THR A 654 -17.35 20.92 7.86
C THR A 654 -17.62 22.13 8.73
N GLU A 655 -18.39 23.10 8.22
CA GLU A 655 -18.80 24.31 8.92
C GLU A 655 -19.65 23.99 10.15
N GLU A 656 -20.66 23.13 10.02
CA GLU A 656 -21.47 22.63 11.14
C GLU A 656 -20.59 22.03 12.23
N ARG A 657 -19.67 21.12 11.87
CA ARG A 657 -18.73 20.52 12.84
C ARG A 657 -17.85 21.56 13.54
N THR A 658 -17.35 22.55 12.82
CA THR A 658 -16.48 23.58 13.42
C THR A 658 -17.21 24.51 14.38
N HIS A 659 -18.51 24.73 14.16
CA HIS A 659 -19.33 25.61 14.99
C HIS A 659 -20.08 24.89 16.11
N LEU A 660 -20.20 23.56 16.04
CA LEU A 660 -20.91 22.76 17.03
C LEU A 660 -19.98 22.41 18.19
N ALA A 661 -20.06 23.21 19.26
CA ALA A 661 -19.24 23.09 20.47
C ALA A 661 -19.95 22.30 21.58
N SER A 662 -20.41 21.08 21.30
CA SER A 662 -21.01 20.20 22.32
C SER A 662 -19.97 19.24 22.89
N PRO A 663 -19.55 19.38 24.17
CA PRO A 663 -18.67 18.42 24.82
C PRO A 663 -19.37 17.10 25.17
N LEU A 664 -20.70 17.03 25.03
CA LEU A 664 -21.51 15.85 25.33
C LEU A 664 -21.60 14.87 24.15
N LEU A 665 -21.43 15.33 22.91
CA LEU A 665 -21.53 14.48 21.72
C LEU A 665 -20.60 13.25 21.72
N PRO A 666 -19.33 13.31 22.16
CA PRO A 666 -18.48 12.12 22.26
C PRO A 666 -19.03 11.07 23.24
N GLN A 667 -19.66 11.51 24.34
CA GLN A 667 -20.26 10.61 25.33
C GLN A 667 -21.55 9.98 24.80
N LEU A 668 -22.40 10.79 24.17
CA LEU A 668 -23.61 10.32 23.51
C LEU A 668 -23.30 9.34 22.38
N TYR A 669 -22.22 9.56 21.64
CA TYR A 669 -21.73 8.63 20.63
C TYR A 669 -21.27 7.30 21.22
N HIS A 670 -20.57 7.32 22.37
CA HIS A 670 -20.22 6.09 23.08
C HIS A 670 -21.45 5.28 23.51
N CYS A 671 -22.49 5.94 24.03
CA CYS A 671 -23.77 5.30 24.34
C CYS A 671 -24.44 4.73 23.08
N PHE A 672 -24.38 5.47 21.96
CA PHE A 672 -24.93 5.02 20.69
C PHE A 672 -24.17 3.80 20.13
N SER A 673 -22.84 3.77 20.25
CA SER A 673 -22.02 2.63 19.80
C SER A 673 -22.37 1.34 20.52
N ALA A 674 -22.68 1.39 21.82
CA ALA A 674 -23.12 0.20 22.56
C ALA A 674 -24.44 -0.36 22.01
N LEU A 675 -25.40 0.52 21.68
CA LEU A 675 -26.64 0.10 21.03
C LEU A 675 -26.42 -0.37 19.58
N ASN A 676 -25.43 0.18 18.89
CA ASN A 676 -25.06 -0.22 17.53
C ASN A 676 -24.52 -1.67 17.50
N ASP A 677 -23.73 -2.06 18.49
CA ASP A 677 -23.24 -3.44 18.59
C ASP A 677 -24.39 -4.42 18.89
N ASN A 678 -25.36 -4.02 19.71
CA ASN A 678 -26.60 -4.79 19.90
C ASN A 678 -27.38 -4.94 18.59
N LEU A 679 -27.52 -3.88 17.80
CA LEU A 679 -28.17 -3.95 16.48
C LEU A 679 -27.46 -4.94 15.56
N LYS A 680 -26.13 -4.94 15.49
CA LYS A 680 -25.37 -5.90 14.66
C LYS A 680 -25.65 -7.35 15.05
N SER A 681 -25.73 -7.62 16.35
CA SER A 681 -26.10 -8.93 16.86
C SER A 681 -27.51 -9.31 16.40
N ILE A 682 -28.48 -8.39 16.54
CA ILE A 682 -29.87 -8.60 16.11
C ILE A 682 -29.97 -8.84 14.60
N MET A 683 -29.20 -8.11 13.79
CA MET A 683 -29.14 -8.33 12.33
C MET A 683 -28.56 -9.71 11.98
N THR A 684 -27.58 -10.19 12.75
CA THR A 684 -27.01 -11.53 12.59
C THR A 684 -28.04 -12.61 12.94
N THR A 685 -28.76 -12.44 14.04
CA THR A 685 -29.89 -13.29 14.44
C THR A 685 -30.96 -13.32 13.35
N TRP A 686 -31.36 -12.17 12.81
CA TRP A 686 -32.31 -12.05 11.71
C TRP A 686 -31.84 -12.78 10.44
N GLN A 687 -30.58 -12.63 10.05
CA GLN A 687 -30.00 -13.29 8.86
C GLN A 687 -29.95 -14.81 8.99
N SER A 688 -29.91 -15.34 10.22
CA SER A 688 -30.00 -16.78 10.48
C SER A 688 -31.43 -17.34 10.38
N GLY A 689 -32.43 -16.46 10.22
CA GLY A 689 -33.85 -16.82 10.19
C GLY A 689 -34.49 -16.99 11.56
N ASP A 690 -33.81 -16.57 12.62
CA ASP A 690 -34.30 -16.65 14.00
C ASP A 690 -35.36 -15.57 14.28
N THR A 691 -36.52 -16.00 14.76
CA THR A 691 -37.70 -15.16 15.00
C THR A 691 -37.57 -14.28 16.24
N SER A 692 -36.58 -14.51 17.10
CA SER A 692 -36.28 -13.68 18.27
C SER A 692 -35.71 -12.29 17.92
N ALA A 693 -35.25 -12.10 16.67
CA ALA A 693 -34.67 -10.83 16.22
C ALA A 693 -35.66 -9.65 16.27
N LEU A 694 -36.94 -9.88 15.97
CA LEU A 694 -37.94 -8.80 15.95
C LEU A 694 -38.24 -8.27 17.37
N PRO A 695 -38.56 -9.10 18.39
CA PRO A 695 -38.68 -8.63 19.76
C PRO A 695 -37.43 -7.90 20.27
N GLN A 696 -36.23 -8.44 20.01
CA GLN A 696 -34.96 -7.81 20.41
C GLN A 696 -34.76 -6.42 19.77
N LEU A 697 -35.20 -6.25 18.51
CA LEU A 697 -35.13 -4.97 17.81
C LEU A 697 -36.08 -3.93 18.41
N LEU A 698 -37.27 -4.34 18.85
CA LEU A 698 -38.22 -3.44 19.51
C LEU A 698 -37.73 -3.04 20.91
N ASP A 699 -37.11 -3.95 21.66
CA ASP A 699 -36.46 -3.63 22.94
C ASP A 699 -35.27 -2.69 22.76
N LEU A 700 -34.50 -2.85 21.67
CA LEU A 700 -33.44 -1.92 21.28
C LEU A 700 -34.02 -0.53 20.94
N HIS A 701 -35.17 -0.48 20.25
CA HIS A 701 -35.82 0.77 19.87
C HIS A 701 -36.21 1.61 21.08
N ASP A 702 -36.78 0.98 22.12
CA ASP A 702 -37.20 1.68 23.33
C ASP A 702 -36.00 2.30 24.08
N GLN A 703 -34.81 1.72 23.95
CA GLN A 703 -33.55 2.27 24.48
C GLN A 703 -32.94 3.35 23.58
N ALA A 704 -33.07 3.19 22.25
CA ALA A 704 -32.46 4.09 21.28
C ALA A 704 -33.23 5.40 21.12
N LEU A 705 -34.55 5.40 21.32
CA LEU A 705 -35.39 6.58 21.08
C LEU A 705 -35.05 7.77 22.00
N PRO A 706 -34.92 7.61 23.34
CA PRO A 706 -34.49 8.70 24.22
C PRO A 706 -33.08 9.21 23.90
N LEU A 707 -32.17 8.31 23.50
CA LEU A 707 -30.82 8.68 23.11
C LEU A 707 -30.80 9.50 21.81
N ALA A 708 -31.57 9.09 20.79
CA ALA A 708 -31.71 9.84 19.54
C ALA A 708 -32.31 11.23 19.76
N GLN A 709 -33.25 11.37 20.70
CA GLN A 709 -33.81 12.67 21.10
C GLN A 709 -32.79 13.55 21.81
N THR A 710 -31.96 12.96 22.69
CA THR A 710 -30.88 13.68 23.39
C THR A 710 -29.80 14.15 22.40
N ILE A 711 -29.43 13.29 21.45
CA ILE A 711 -28.52 13.64 20.34
C ILE A 711 -29.09 14.79 19.51
N ALA A 712 -30.39 14.78 19.22
CA ALA A 712 -31.05 15.84 18.46
C ALA A 712 -31.07 17.19 19.20
N ALA A 713 -31.03 17.20 20.53
CA ALA A 713 -30.92 18.43 21.32
C ALA A 713 -29.53 19.07 21.18
N GLU A 714 -28.48 18.26 21.09
CA GLU A 714 -27.09 18.72 20.89
C GLU A 714 -26.76 19.02 19.41
N ALA A 715 -27.38 18.29 18.49
CA ALA A 715 -27.21 18.43 17.05
C ALA A 715 -28.58 18.49 16.35
N PRO A 716 -29.20 19.69 16.24
CA PRO A 716 -30.56 19.86 15.72
C PRO A 716 -30.80 19.25 14.33
N ARG A 717 -29.78 19.13 13.48
CA ARG A 717 -29.89 18.48 12.15
C ARG A 717 -30.31 17.01 12.26
N LEU A 718 -29.96 16.32 13.35
CA LEU A 718 -30.26 14.90 13.56
C LEU A 718 -31.68 14.65 14.10
N SER A 719 -32.48 15.71 14.32
CA SER A 719 -33.86 15.62 14.82
C SER A 719 -34.81 14.82 13.93
N CYS A 720 -34.48 14.64 12.65
CA CYS A 720 -35.28 13.84 11.72
C CYS A 720 -35.19 12.32 11.95
N TYR A 721 -34.17 11.82 12.66
CA TYR A 721 -33.95 10.38 12.79
C TYR A 721 -34.88 9.70 13.78
N ALA A 722 -35.19 10.33 14.92
CA ALA A 722 -36.08 9.74 15.92
C ALA A 722 -37.49 9.43 15.35
N PRO A 723 -38.19 10.36 14.66
CA PRO A 723 -39.47 10.06 14.01
C PRO A 723 -39.39 8.96 12.95
N ARG A 724 -38.29 8.90 12.18
CA ARG A 724 -38.09 7.88 11.14
C ARG A 724 -37.87 6.48 11.74
N LEU A 725 -37.11 6.39 12.84
CA LEU A 725 -36.93 5.15 13.59
C LEU A 725 -38.25 4.67 14.21
N SER A 726 -39.04 5.57 14.80
CA SER A 726 -40.36 5.23 15.34
C SER A 726 -41.33 4.76 14.25
N HIS A 727 -41.32 5.40 13.08
CA HIS A 727 -42.16 4.95 11.95
C HIS A 727 -41.79 3.54 11.49
N ALA A 728 -40.50 3.23 11.36
CA ALA A 728 -40.04 1.89 11.01
C ALA A 728 -40.42 0.86 12.10
N ALA A 729 -40.28 1.22 13.38
CA ALA A 729 -40.69 0.37 14.49
C ALA A 729 -42.22 0.10 14.49
N ASP A 730 -43.05 1.10 14.17
CA ASP A 730 -44.50 0.92 14.09
C ASP A 730 -44.91 0.00 12.93
N LYS A 731 -44.23 0.08 11.79
CA LYS A 731 -44.42 -0.85 10.67
C LYS A 731 -44.04 -2.28 11.05
N LEU A 732 -42.95 -2.44 11.80
CA LEU A 732 -42.53 -3.73 12.34
C LEU A 732 -43.52 -4.30 13.36
N ARG A 733 -44.07 -3.46 14.26
CA ARG A 733 -45.15 -3.85 15.20
C ARG A 733 -46.43 -4.26 14.46
N ALA A 734 -46.70 -3.67 13.30
CA ALA A 734 -47.81 -4.03 12.43
C ALA A 734 -47.56 -5.33 11.61
N GLY A 735 -46.39 -5.96 11.76
CA GLY A 735 -46.05 -7.23 11.13
C GLY A 735 -45.36 -7.11 9.76
N ASP A 736 -45.00 -5.91 9.32
CA ASP A 736 -44.31 -5.70 8.04
C ASP A 736 -42.78 -5.85 8.21
N LEU A 737 -42.29 -7.08 8.07
CA LEU A 737 -40.89 -7.45 8.27
C LEU A 737 -39.93 -6.83 7.23
N ASP A 738 -40.44 -6.33 6.10
CA ASP A 738 -39.62 -5.62 5.11
C ASP A 738 -38.98 -4.37 5.73
N TRP A 739 -39.62 -3.77 6.74
CA TRP A 739 -39.10 -2.58 7.43
C TRP A 739 -37.95 -2.86 8.40
N LEU A 740 -37.47 -4.10 8.50
CA LEU A 740 -36.33 -4.44 9.35
C LEU A 740 -35.02 -4.02 8.67
N ALA A 741 -34.80 -4.47 7.43
CA ALA A 741 -33.53 -4.26 6.73
C ALA A 741 -33.62 -4.06 5.20
N LYS A 742 -34.81 -3.83 4.63
CA LYS A 742 -34.94 -3.62 3.18
C LYS A 742 -34.25 -2.31 2.77
N PRO A 743 -33.29 -2.35 1.83
CA PRO A 743 -32.43 -1.20 1.51
C PRO A 743 -33.12 -0.15 0.63
N THR A 744 -34.25 -0.48 0.00
CA THR A 744 -34.97 0.42 -0.91
C THR A 744 -36.01 1.29 -0.20
N ILE A 745 -36.16 1.14 1.12
CA ILE A 745 -37.07 1.92 1.96
C ILE A 745 -36.33 2.40 3.21
N ASP A 746 -36.97 3.28 3.97
CA ASP A 746 -36.54 3.71 5.31
C ASP A 746 -36.79 2.60 6.35
N SER A 747 -36.25 1.41 6.09
CA SER A 747 -36.22 0.34 7.08
C SER A 747 -35.39 0.76 8.29
N TYR A 748 -35.66 0.12 9.43
CA TYR A 748 -35.02 0.43 10.71
C TYR A 748 -33.49 0.42 10.59
N HIS A 749 -32.93 -0.60 9.94
CA HIS A 749 -31.49 -0.70 9.67
C HIS A 749 -30.97 0.45 8.79
N THR A 750 -31.68 0.82 7.73
CA THR A 750 -31.27 1.93 6.85
C THR A 750 -31.23 3.26 7.60
N VAL A 751 -32.29 3.58 8.36
CA VAL A 751 -32.38 4.83 9.13
C VAL A 751 -31.32 4.87 10.23
N TRP A 752 -31.09 3.74 10.90
CA TRP A 752 -30.05 3.62 11.93
C TRP A 752 -28.64 3.88 11.37
N PHE A 753 -28.33 3.30 10.23
CA PHE A 753 -27.05 3.47 9.57
C PHE A 753 -26.80 4.91 9.09
N GLU A 754 -27.85 5.57 8.60
CA GLU A 754 -27.78 6.99 8.25
C GLU A 754 -27.50 7.86 9.50
N LEU A 755 -28.18 7.59 10.63
CA LEU A 755 -27.92 8.27 11.91
C LEU A 755 -26.48 8.05 12.39
N HIS A 756 -25.97 6.82 12.28
CA HIS A 756 -24.59 6.49 12.65
C HIS A 756 -23.59 7.27 11.80
N ASP A 757 -23.80 7.32 10.48
CA ASP A 757 -22.91 8.02 9.56
C ASP A 757 -22.83 9.52 9.87
N ASP A 758 -23.97 10.13 10.17
CA ASP A 758 -24.07 11.54 10.50
C ASP A 758 -23.46 11.88 11.87
N LEU A 759 -23.63 11.00 12.87
CA LEU A 759 -22.98 11.13 14.18
C LEU A 759 -21.46 11.06 14.09
N MET A 760 -20.92 10.10 13.33
CA MET A 760 -19.46 10.01 13.10
C MET A 760 -18.94 11.25 12.37
N SER A 761 -19.69 11.71 11.36
CA SER A 761 -19.32 12.91 10.60
C SER A 761 -19.21 14.14 11.50
N LEU A 762 -20.13 14.32 12.45
CA LEU A 762 -20.07 15.41 13.44
C LEU A 762 -18.84 15.31 14.35
N LEU A 763 -18.41 14.10 14.72
CA LEU A 763 -17.22 13.89 15.54
C LEU A 763 -15.91 13.89 14.74
N GLY A 764 -15.97 14.05 13.41
CA GLY A 764 -14.80 13.91 12.54
C GLY A 764 -14.21 12.50 12.50
N LEU A 765 -14.97 11.50 12.95
CA LEU A 765 -14.59 10.10 12.90
C LEU A 765 -14.85 9.57 11.49
N THR A 766 -13.97 8.69 11.02
CA THR A 766 -14.15 7.99 9.74
C THR A 766 -14.57 6.55 10.01
N ARG A 767 -15.31 5.95 9.07
CA ARG A 767 -15.66 4.51 9.15
C ARG A 767 -14.44 3.61 9.30
N LEU A 768 -13.32 4.01 8.70
CA LEU A 768 -12.05 3.32 8.84
C LEU A 768 -11.52 3.42 10.30
N ALA A 769 -11.71 4.54 10.98
CA ALA A 769 -11.33 4.71 12.39
C ALA A 769 -12.24 3.91 13.34
N GLU A 770 -13.55 3.83 13.05
CA GLU A 770 -14.50 3.07 13.88
C GLU A 770 -14.42 1.55 13.64
N ALA A 771 -14.16 1.11 12.41
CA ALA A 771 -13.84 -0.29 12.11
C ALA A 771 -12.53 -0.72 12.75
N LYS A 772 -11.54 0.19 12.82
CA LYS A 772 -10.29 0.01 13.58
C LYS A 772 -10.50 -0.01 15.10
N ALA A 773 -11.57 0.60 15.61
CA ALA A 773 -11.89 0.64 17.03
C ALA A 773 -12.89 -0.45 17.49
N GLY A 774 -13.26 -1.36 16.58
CA GLY A 774 -14.17 -2.48 16.86
C GLY A 774 -15.65 -2.11 16.97
N ARG A 775 -16.04 -0.89 16.55
CA ARG A 775 -17.39 -0.32 16.71
C ARG A 775 -18.16 -0.15 15.40
N ALA A 776 -17.55 -0.43 14.24
CA ALA A 776 -18.22 -0.43 12.93
C ALA A 776 -18.87 -1.77 12.56
#